data_AF-I9TXR4-F1
#
_entry.id   AF-I9TXR4-F1
#
_cell.length_a   1.000
_cell.length_b   1.000
_cell.length_c   1.000
_cell.angle_alpha   90.00
_cell.angle_beta   90.00
_cell.angle_gamma   90.00
#
_symmetry.space_group_name_H-M   'P 1'
#
loop_
_entity.id
_entity.type
_entity.pdbx_description
1 polymer ?
#
loop_
_entity_poly.entity_id
_entity_poly.type
_entity_poly.pdbx_seq_one_letter_code
_entity_poly.pdbx_strand_id
1 'polypeptide(L)'
;MDLEELYAPNHIERLKARSFLTSIAFFDDFSASFGYRDLFSVLENIAQFDYEKKPYKDDLYFLCKFVEPALKAIFSNLNTNICREHLKMPLEKAREFDAKCVLYLAKRPGRSLKEKLCDNKVLSVKRYVNANTHENRFLKRFIKELLKIIHWREIEFQQVFEELIFSITSFLKSEVAQQIDEKQAIMPNNLLHFHKHYKRIFKAHDWLYDGVGSLMNLDQIFYLECLYQAQFYTSINIEPTLIRNEQDLYALIKNSFPVKDLSFEKMRLKVKEFLELRQPINLNQEIPQLELCKGVYKEMYIDMFSPEPFALLVGNDNEEKILKLPLLAKNQEDNIYFNANGAKGEINKKGYLANALKDYDETLVEAFMRDFKERYKIEKLYYLLDDNIKNFEFAKIRHKISLYFKDAKFYSKSVALGLSSLFENKLKKNERLRYNGVDLVVKENHKSKTFNDCGLVLERQKSDDSKEALILQNSFIKKALKNFKRALGLEKEDFILYKECLPKLSMEVIEDGWFKNFEIIKDKTILGDKETLEIETLFIVPKGKKSIALPLILGEEKIAYQGKITSKDFPLENDEEYKLTLTYDIGTEFNYVLEFKPVNNDLKPIVIEWQRIDTNGVELPTPNPIKKPSINELKNDFNPNKGKSSDLFEWALEQLETLKDLNSPPRFVLERGIEFSDKKLKCGGISKIGKDRNNELFYIVETNGKKVFCHSRQCKESANRNELSQGVRVCLEVFLDREDPSKYRGKIYGLEKNREIVLLNTAKNYYQRKPLDEKIKHRIEALKRIKYPCLKIFSHYTLEELETLNPEFTTPFKEYLRRLEEYYFDPQTDKDFKKEILDFFGRLNDSIPAKLQQEFIKLSFKLPSTDFLLSKCLGSLEKDFQKTIFKNLKVNPKTLSIVARASWINEKFLKNLMAQTSLEQQEDFLERIEECLKNPEPLYFSSACELLLAFLSYRNAKRELELIPESEKTMRLLDSIDKAIEKETEIKSFVKLELKNQSFNNIPPLLLALHLYLRGDLEGVGIEIKGTEEDE
;
A
#
# COMPACT_ATOMS: atom_id res chain seq x y z
N MET A 1 41.98 41.03 6.93
CA MET A 1 41.28 42.33 7.03
C MET A 1 40.43 42.25 8.27
N ASP A 2 40.63 43.19 9.19
CA ASP A 2 39.82 43.30 10.41
C ASP A 2 38.41 43.86 10.07
N LEU A 3 37.41 43.63 10.91
CA LEU A 3 36.04 44.13 10.69
C LEU A 3 36.01 45.66 10.68
N GLU A 4 36.84 46.31 11.49
CA GLU A 4 36.98 47.78 11.50
C GLU A 4 37.51 48.30 10.15
N GLU A 5 38.40 47.55 9.52
CA GLU A 5 38.93 47.85 8.19
C GLU A 5 37.87 47.63 7.12
N LEU A 6 37.03 46.58 7.21
CA LEU A 6 35.93 46.33 6.27
C LEU A 6 34.90 47.48 6.24
N TYR A 7 34.58 48.06 7.40
CA TYR A 7 33.55 49.10 7.53
C TYR A 7 34.09 50.52 7.37
N ALA A 8 35.38 50.69 7.08
CA ALA A 8 35.94 52.00 6.76
C ALA A 8 35.36 52.54 5.43
N PRO A 9 35.21 53.88 5.27
CA PRO A 9 34.61 54.50 4.08
C PRO A 9 35.24 54.06 2.74
N ASN A 10 36.52 53.67 2.77
CA ASN A 10 37.32 53.28 1.62
C ASN A 10 36.88 51.92 1.00
N HIS A 11 36.07 51.13 1.71
CA HIS A 11 35.64 49.80 1.31
C HIS A 11 34.16 49.69 0.96
N ILE A 12 33.50 50.83 0.67
CA ILE A 12 32.06 50.88 0.38
C ILE A 12 31.63 49.94 -0.77
N GLU A 13 32.46 49.73 -1.80
CA GLU A 13 32.18 48.79 -2.88
C GLU A 13 32.10 47.33 -2.41
N ARG A 14 32.87 46.97 -1.37
CA ARG A 14 32.79 45.64 -0.76
C ARG A 14 31.47 45.45 -0.01
N LEU A 15 31.02 46.49 0.70
CA LEU A 15 29.74 46.48 1.41
C LEU A 15 28.56 46.37 0.44
N LYS A 16 28.61 47.09 -0.67
CA LYS A 16 27.63 46.99 -1.76
C LYS A 16 27.52 45.57 -2.31
N ALA A 17 28.65 44.97 -2.68
CA ALA A 17 28.69 43.60 -3.19
C ALA A 17 28.17 42.57 -2.17
N ARG A 18 28.54 42.71 -0.89
CA ARG A 18 28.02 41.86 0.19
C ARG A 18 26.53 42.02 0.41
N SER A 19 26.04 43.25 0.40
CA SER A 19 24.62 43.53 0.50
C SER A 19 23.84 42.91 -0.65
N PHE A 20 24.38 42.94 -1.87
CA PHE A 20 23.78 42.23 -3.00
C PHE A 20 23.75 40.72 -2.74
N LEU A 21 24.90 40.11 -2.43
CA LEU A 21 25.04 38.66 -2.23
C LEU A 21 24.10 38.10 -1.15
N THR A 22 24.05 38.76 0.00
CA THR A 22 23.18 38.35 1.12
C THR A 22 21.70 38.61 0.84
N SER A 23 21.37 39.64 0.05
CA SER A 23 19.97 39.92 -0.33
C SER A 23 19.37 38.91 -1.30
N ILE A 24 20.21 38.24 -2.10
CA ILE A 24 19.76 37.23 -3.07
C ILE A 24 19.69 35.83 -2.46
N ALA A 25 20.18 35.66 -1.22
CA ALA A 25 20.13 34.43 -0.46
C ALA A 25 18.95 34.40 0.52
N PHE A 26 18.53 33.20 0.90
CA PHE A 26 17.62 32.97 2.02
C PHE A 26 18.42 32.87 3.32
N PHE A 27 18.10 33.71 4.31
CA PHE A 27 18.70 33.64 5.63
C PHE A 27 17.93 32.68 6.55
N ASP A 28 18.60 31.63 7.04
CA ASP A 28 18.04 30.72 8.04
C ASP A 28 18.35 31.21 9.46
N ASP A 29 17.31 31.71 10.13
CA ASP A 29 17.32 32.21 11.50
C ASP A 29 17.70 31.16 12.56
N PHE A 30 17.73 29.86 12.23
CA PHE A 30 18.13 28.81 13.17
C PHE A 30 19.61 28.45 13.03
N SER A 31 20.07 28.24 11.80
CA SER A 31 21.49 27.94 11.54
C SER A 31 22.38 29.19 11.59
N ALA A 32 21.81 30.39 11.36
CA ALA A 32 22.53 31.64 11.10
C ALA A 32 23.38 31.56 9.84
N SER A 33 22.80 31.02 8.76
CA SER A 33 23.50 30.82 7.49
C SER A 33 22.66 31.29 6.30
N PHE A 34 23.34 31.62 5.20
CA PHE A 34 22.72 31.97 3.93
C PHE A 34 22.66 30.75 3.01
N GLY A 35 21.47 30.45 2.48
CA GLY A 35 21.27 29.41 1.47
C GLY A 35 20.61 29.98 0.22
N TYR A 36 21.16 29.68 -0.96
CA TYR A 36 20.66 30.22 -2.23
C TYR A 36 19.49 29.41 -2.80
N ARG A 37 19.38 28.13 -2.39
CA ARG A 37 18.39 27.14 -2.83
C ARG A 37 18.53 26.80 -4.32
N ASP A 38 18.26 27.76 -5.21
CA ASP A 38 18.30 27.57 -6.66
C ASP A 38 18.39 28.90 -7.43
N LEU A 39 18.74 28.81 -8.72
CA LEU A 39 18.95 29.97 -9.57
C LEU A 39 17.71 30.84 -9.68
N PHE A 40 16.53 30.27 -9.91
CA PHE A 40 15.32 31.07 -10.14
C PHE A 40 14.93 31.84 -8.88
N SER A 41 15.12 31.25 -7.71
CA SER A 41 14.98 31.92 -6.41
C SER A 41 15.94 33.10 -6.26
N VAL A 42 17.20 32.90 -6.65
CA VAL A 42 18.20 33.97 -6.69
C VAL A 42 17.75 35.11 -7.61
N LEU A 43 17.29 34.80 -8.82
CA LEU A 43 16.82 35.80 -9.78
C LEU A 43 15.57 36.55 -9.29
N GLU A 44 14.63 35.86 -8.64
CA GLU A 44 13.44 36.47 -8.03
C GLU A 44 13.83 37.47 -6.92
N ASN A 45 14.85 37.15 -6.11
CA ASN A 45 15.34 38.03 -5.06
C ASN A 45 16.09 39.26 -5.63
N ILE A 46 16.86 39.10 -6.72
CA ILE A 46 17.51 40.22 -7.43
C ILE A 46 16.49 41.29 -7.83
N ALA A 47 15.28 40.87 -8.24
CA ALA A 47 14.21 41.80 -8.62
C ALA A 47 13.82 42.75 -7.48
N GLN A 48 13.92 42.30 -6.22
CA GLN A 48 13.59 43.09 -5.03
C GLN A 48 14.77 43.95 -4.53
N PHE A 49 15.97 43.74 -5.08
CA PHE A 49 17.15 44.50 -4.69
C PHE A 49 17.11 45.91 -5.27
N ASP A 50 17.51 46.89 -4.46
CA ASP A 50 17.61 48.29 -4.83
C ASP A 50 19.06 48.74 -4.65
N TYR A 51 19.72 49.03 -5.78
CA TYR A 51 21.15 49.36 -5.84
C TYR A 51 21.48 50.74 -5.25
N GLU A 52 20.49 51.65 -5.15
CA GLU A 52 20.69 53.01 -4.66
C GLU A 52 20.31 53.16 -3.18
N LYS A 53 19.52 52.23 -2.64
CA LYS A 53 18.93 52.33 -1.31
C LYS A 53 19.88 51.87 -0.21
N LYS A 54 20.12 52.78 0.75
CA LYS A 54 20.80 52.50 2.02
C LYS A 54 19.81 52.13 3.14
N PRO A 55 20.26 51.46 4.24
CA PRO A 55 21.62 50.95 4.45
C PRO A 55 21.88 49.65 3.68
N TYR A 56 23.16 49.36 3.45
CA TYR A 56 23.58 48.11 2.82
C TYR A 56 23.39 46.94 3.80
N LYS A 57 22.64 45.92 3.38
CA LYS A 57 22.21 44.79 4.21
C LYS A 57 23.19 43.63 4.14
N ASP A 58 24.40 43.80 4.65
CA ASP A 58 25.45 42.78 4.72
C ASP A 58 25.29 41.82 5.92
N ASP A 59 26.32 41.00 6.20
CA ASP A 59 26.32 40.05 7.33
C ASP A 59 26.01 40.72 8.68
N LEU A 60 26.56 41.91 8.95
CA LEU A 60 26.30 42.64 10.19
C LEU A 60 24.83 43.05 10.32
N TYR A 61 24.16 43.40 9.21
CA TYR A 61 22.73 43.68 9.22
C TYR A 61 21.92 42.47 9.71
N PHE A 62 22.17 41.31 9.11
CA PHE A 62 21.46 40.08 9.47
C PHE A 62 21.86 39.57 10.86
N LEU A 63 23.12 39.75 11.26
CA LEU A 63 23.60 39.47 12.60
C LEU A 63 22.87 40.32 13.65
N CYS A 64 22.71 41.63 13.40
CA CYS A 64 21.94 42.51 14.29
C CYS A 64 20.48 42.06 14.41
N LYS A 65 19.82 41.74 13.28
CA LYS A 65 18.45 41.16 13.28
C LYS A 65 18.38 39.83 14.04
N PHE A 66 19.40 39.00 13.90
CA PHE A 66 19.49 37.72 14.57
C PHE A 66 19.67 37.88 16.09
N VAL A 67 20.53 38.77 16.58
CA VAL A 67 20.75 38.89 18.03
C VAL A 67 19.67 39.69 18.75
N GLU A 68 18.99 40.61 18.09
CA GLU A 68 18.06 41.55 18.72
C GLU A 68 17.00 40.86 19.62
N PRO A 69 16.24 39.83 19.16
CA PRO A 69 15.25 39.19 20.03
C PRO A 69 15.87 38.43 21.21
N ALA A 70 17.08 37.88 21.04
CA ALA A 70 17.78 37.18 22.12
C ALA A 70 18.30 38.17 23.17
N LEU A 71 18.84 39.31 22.75
CA LEU A 71 19.27 40.37 23.65
C LEU A 71 18.10 40.96 24.43
N LYS A 72 16.98 41.26 23.77
CA LYS A 72 15.74 41.72 24.45
C LYS A 72 15.30 40.74 25.55
N ALA A 73 15.34 39.44 25.27
CA ALA A 73 15.00 38.41 26.25
C ALA A 73 16.02 38.30 27.41
N ILE A 74 17.32 38.34 27.11
CA ILE A 74 18.39 38.22 28.12
C ILE A 74 18.44 39.46 29.02
N PHE A 75 18.30 40.67 28.47
CA PHE A 75 18.30 41.90 29.26
C PHE A 75 17.11 41.97 30.23
N SER A 76 15.99 41.36 29.86
CA SER A 76 14.81 41.26 30.73
C SER A 76 14.99 40.21 31.85
N ASN A 77 15.79 39.18 31.62
CA ASN A 77 16.00 38.10 32.58
C ASN A 77 17.40 37.48 32.44
N LEU A 78 18.40 38.12 33.06
CA LEU A 78 19.78 37.65 33.06
C LEU A 78 19.94 36.33 33.82
N ASN A 79 20.83 35.47 33.35
CA ASN A 79 21.26 34.31 34.14
C ASN A 79 21.93 34.79 35.44
N THR A 80 21.58 34.18 36.57
CA THR A 80 22.18 34.53 37.87
C THR A 80 22.43 33.28 38.70
N ASN A 81 23.47 33.31 39.52
CA ASN A 81 23.75 32.24 40.48
C ASN A 81 23.47 32.73 41.89
N ILE A 82 22.87 31.87 42.72
CA ILE A 82 22.71 32.17 44.15
C ILE A 82 24.04 31.80 44.83
N CYS A 83 24.82 32.81 45.18
CA CYS A 83 26.05 32.63 45.94
C CYS A 83 25.74 32.55 47.43
N ARG A 84 26.43 31.63 48.13
CA ARG A 84 26.38 31.50 49.58
C ARG A 84 27.68 32.01 50.18
N GLU A 85 27.58 32.93 51.13
CA GLU A 85 28.73 33.43 51.88
C GLU A 85 28.45 33.36 53.39
N HIS A 86 29.48 33.05 54.18
CA HIS A 86 29.39 33.02 55.64
C HIS A 86 29.88 34.36 56.19
N LEU A 87 28.96 35.20 56.66
CA LEU A 87 29.28 36.53 57.18
C LEU A 87 28.93 36.63 58.66
N LYS A 88 29.77 37.34 59.42
CA LYS A 88 29.44 37.71 60.81
C LYS A 88 28.45 38.87 60.77
N MET A 89 27.27 38.67 61.33
CA MET A 89 26.20 39.67 61.34
C MET A 89 25.47 39.69 62.68
N PRO A 90 24.76 40.77 63.02
CA PRO A 90 23.89 40.80 64.19
C PRO A 90 22.93 39.61 64.19
N LEU A 91 22.69 39.02 65.36
CA LEU A 91 21.83 37.83 65.49
C LEU A 91 20.44 38.04 64.87
N GLU A 92 19.89 39.26 64.97
CA GLU A 92 18.60 39.66 64.39
C GLU A 92 18.54 39.58 62.85
N LYS A 93 19.69 39.69 62.17
CA LYS A 93 19.79 39.62 60.70
C LYS A 93 20.11 38.22 60.18
N ALA A 94 20.45 37.28 61.08
CA ALA A 94 20.79 35.91 60.72
C ALA A 94 19.53 35.09 60.40
N ARG A 95 19.40 34.62 59.16
CA ARG A 95 18.21 33.86 58.69
C ARG A 95 18.47 32.37 58.47
N GLU A 96 19.73 31.99 58.22
CA GLU A 96 20.11 30.61 57.87
C GLU A 96 21.40 30.23 58.61
N PHE A 97 21.43 29.03 59.19
CA PHE A 97 22.58 28.45 59.88
C PHE A 97 22.87 27.07 59.31
N ASP A 98 24.11 26.84 58.90
CA ASP A 98 24.59 25.52 58.48
C ASP A 98 25.60 24.94 59.48
N ALA A 99 26.10 23.74 59.19
CA ALA A 99 27.09 23.07 60.02
C ALA A 99 28.35 23.94 60.29
N LYS A 100 28.76 24.79 59.33
CA LYS A 100 29.91 25.68 59.48
C LYS A 100 29.62 26.83 60.44
N CYS A 101 28.40 27.38 60.42
CA CYS A 101 27.93 28.36 61.40
C CYS A 101 27.93 27.78 62.82
N VAL A 102 27.43 26.55 62.99
CA VAL A 102 27.39 25.87 64.30
C VAL A 102 28.80 25.56 64.81
N LEU A 103 29.68 25.05 63.96
CA LEU A 103 31.09 24.80 64.30
C LEU A 103 31.82 26.08 64.69
N TYR A 104 31.58 27.18 63.97
CA TYR A 104 32.12 28.49 64.32
C TYR A 104 31.63 28.93 65.71
N LEU A 105 30.33 28.81 65.98
CA LEU A 105 29.74 29.16 67.27
C LEU A 105 30.29 28.28 68.40
N ALA A 106 30.45 26.97 68.16
CA ALA A 106 30.99 26.01 69.12
C ALA A 106 32.41 26.37 69.57
N LYS A 107 33.25 26.88 68.65
CA LYS A 107 34.64 27.31 68.92
C LYS A 107 34.75 28.62 69.72
N ARG A 108 33.67 29.38 69.91
CA ARG A 108 33.71 30.61 70.71
C ARG A 108 33.80 30.28 72.22
N PRO A 109 34.62 31.02 73.00
CA PRO A 109 34.73 30.84 74.44
C PRO A 109 33.41 31.20 75.16
N GLY A 110 33.06 30.45 76.20
CA GLY A 110 31.80 30.57 76.96
C GLY A 110 31.09 29.22 77.15
N ARG A 111 30.40 29.02 78.28
CA ARG A 111 29.65 27.79 78.61
C ARG A 111 28.20 27.84 78.12
N SER A 112 27.60 29.03 78.02
CA SER A 112 26.22 29.23 77.54
C SER A 112 26.18 29.94 76.17
N LEU A 113 25.06 29.80 75.42
CA LEU A 113 24.88 30.49 74.12
C LEU A 113 24.96 32.02 74.28
N LYS A 114 24.47 32.53 75.42
CA LYS A 114 24.50 33.96 75.78
C LYS A 114 25.92 34.46 76.02
N GLU A 115 26.79 33.65 76.64
CA GLU A 115 28.22 33.97 76.79
C GLU A 115 28.96 33.94 75.45
N LYS A 116 28.66 32.96 74.59
CA LYS A 116 29.31 32.82 73.27
C LYS A 116 28.92 33.92 72.27
N LEU A 117 27.81 34.63 72.49
CA LEU A 117 27.29 35.71 71.65
C LEU A 117 27.26 37.07 72.38
N CYS A 118 28.23 37.34 73.25
CA CYS A 118 28.30 38.58 74.02
C CYS A 118 28.38 39.86 73.16
N ASP A 119 28.94 39.76 71.95
CA ASP A 119 29.00 40.85 70.96
C ASP A 119 27.75 40.95 70.07
N ASN A 120 26.74 40.14 70.35
CA ASN A 120 25.47 40.02 69.62
C ASN A 120 25.63 39.75 68.11
N LYS A 121 26.79 39.20 67.69
CA LYS A 121 27.10 38.85 66.30
C LYS A 121 27.31 37.35 66.15
N VAL A 122 26.78 36.78 65.08
CA VAL A 122 26.92 35.35 64.76
C VAL A 122 27.33 35.17 63.30
N LEU A 123 28.05 34.09 63.00
CA LEU A 123 28.31 33.69 61.63
C LEU A 123 27.03 33.04 61.07
N SER A 124 26.46 33.61 60.01
CA SER A 124 25.24 33.12 59.35
C SER A 124 25.45 33.10 57.84
N VAL A 125 24.68 32.26 57.15
CA VAL A 125 24.69 32.18 55.69
C VAL A 125 23.92 33.36 55.12
N LYS A 126 24.61 34.21 54.33
CA LYS A 126 23.98 35.21 53.48
C LYS A 126 23.95 34.68 52.05
N ARG A 127 22.73 34.50 51.52
CA ARG A 127 22.52 34.25 50.10
C ARG A 127 22.35 35.57 49.38
N TYR A 128 23.05 35.75 48.27
CA TYR A 128 22.84 36.88 47.38
C TYR A 128 22.86 36.40 45.93
N VAL A 129 22.15 37.13 45.08
CA VAL A 129 22.10 36.85 43.65
C VAL A 129 23.35 37.45 43.01
N ASN A 130 24.12 36.64 42.30
CA ASN A 130 25.31 37.05 41.59
C ASN A 130 25.06 36.99 40.07
N ALA A 131 25.07 38.15 39.43
CA ALA A 131 24.96 38.27 37.98
C ALA A 131 26.29 38.08 37.24
N ASN A 132 27.43 38.01 37.94
CA ASN A 132 28.76 37.84 37.33
C ASN A 132 29.04 36.37 36.94
N THR A 133 28.20 35.79 36.09
CA THR A 133 28.33 34.43 35.54
C THR A 133 29.18 34.42 34.26
N HIS A 134 29.65 33.24 33.82
CA HIS A 134 30.47 33.15 32.61
C HIS A 134 29.73 33.62 31.34
N GLU A 135 28.43 33.32 31.23
CA GLU A 135 27.61 33.69 30.09
C GLU A 135 27.35 35.20 30.04
N ASN A 136 27.19 35.83 31.21
CA ASN A 136 26.98 37.27 31.30
C ASN A 136 28.25 38.06 31.01
N ARG A 137 29.42 37.53 31.39
CA ARG A 137 30.72 38.10 30.98
C ARG A 137 30.89 38.01 29.48
N PHE A 138 30.56 36.87 28.88
CA PHE A 138 30.60 36.68 27.44
C PHE A 138 29.64 37.63 26.71
N LEU A 139 28.38 37.70 27.15
CA LEU A 139 27.38 38.64 26.65
C LEU A 139 27.90 40.07 26.69
N LYS A 140 28.44 40.52 27.83
CA LYS A 140 28.94 41.89 28.00
C LYS A 140 30.11 42.20 27.05
N ARG A 141 31.03 41.25 26.84
CA ARG A 141 32.10 41.40 25.83
C ARG A 141 31.52 41.50 24.42
N PHE A 142 30.66 40.56 24.03
CA PHE A 142 30.04 40.52 22.71
C PHE A 142 29.26 41.80 22.38
N ILE A 143 28.39 42.26 23.27
CA ILE A 143 27.57 43.46 22.99
C ILE A 143 28.39 44.74 22.94
N LYS A 144 29.54 44.82 23.64
CA LYS A 144 30.48 45.95 23.53
C LYS A 144 31.15 45.98 22.17
N GLU A 145 31.66 44.83 21.71
CA GLU A 145 32.27 44.71 20.38
C GLU A 145 31.24 44.95 19.27
N LEU A 146 30.06 44.35 19.38
CA LEU A 146 28.95 44.59 18.45
C LEU A 146 28.61 46.07 18.37
N LEU A 147 28.44 46.74 19.52
CA LEU A 147 28.15 48.17 19.58
C LEU A 147 29.27 48.99 18.93
N LYS A 148 30.54 48.66 19.18
CA LYS A 148 31.69 49.32 18.56
C LYS A 148 31.63 49.23 17.03
N ILE A 149 31.37 48.04 16.48
CA ILE A 149 31.28 47.79 15.04
C ILE A 149 30.08 48.51 14.42
N ILE A 150 28.92 48.52 15.09
CA ILE A 150 27.73 49.26 14.62
C ILE A 150 28.03 50.75 14.43
N HIS A 151 28.81 51.37 15.31
CA HIS A 151 29.16 52.80 15.20
C HIS A 151 30.07 53.12 14.00
N TRP A 152 30.76 52.13 13.42
CA TRP A 152 31.54 52.31 12.20
C TRP A 152 30.68 52.30 10.93
N ARG A 153 29.41 51.88 11.03
CA ARG A 153 28.46 51.87 9.92
C ARG A 153 27.90 53.26 9.64
N GLU A 154 27.39 53.41 8.42
CA GLU A 154 26.65 54.58 7.97
C GLU A 154 25.48 54.94 8.90
N ILE A 155 25.12 56.22 8.96
CA ILE A 155 24.08 56.73 9.87
C ILE A 155 22.74 56.03 9.61
N GLU A 156 22.43 55.75 8.34
CA GLU A 156 21.22 55.04 7.92
C GLU A 156 21.14 53.62 8.53
N PHE A 157 22.28 52.94 8.71
CA PHE A 157 22.33 51.63 9.38
C PHE A 157 22.05 51.78 10.87
N GLN A 158 22.68 52.76 11.51
CA GLN A 158 22.49 53.04 12.93
C GLN A 158 21.02 53.40 13.24
N GLN A 159 20.36 54.15 12.36
CA GLN A 159 18.94 54.48 12.45
C GLN A 159 18.05 53.23 12.39
N VAL A 160 18.33 52.27 11.50
CA VAL A 160 17.56 51.02 11.40
C VAL A 160 17.64 50.18 12.68
N PHE A 161 18.75 50.27 13.42
CA PHE A 161 18.98 49.51 14.66
C PHE A 161 19.00 50.39 15.92
N GLU A 162 18.36 51.55 15.89
CA GLU A 162 18.36 52.51 17.00
C GLU A 162 17.83 51.88 18.30
N GLU A 163 16.75 51.10 18.24
CA GLU A 163 16.21 50.38 19.41
C GLU A 163 17.22 49.40 20.02
N LEU A 164 17.95 48.68 19.16
CA LEU A 164 18.95 47.71 19.59
C LEU A 164 20.14 48.43 20.24
N ILE A 165 20.64 49.50 19.61
CA ILE A 165 21.70 50.36 20.13
C ILE A 165 21.31 50.94 21.49
N PHE A 166 20.09 51.46 21.61
CA PHE A 166 19.54 51.99 22.85
C PHE A 166 19.47 50.91 23.93
N SER A 167 18.94 49.72 23.60
CA SER A 167 18.81 48.59 24.53
C SER A 167 20.18 48.15 25.08
N ILE A 168 21.18 48.00 24.20
CA ILE A 168 22.55 47.65 24.59
C ILE A 168 23.16 48.75 25.46
N THR A 169 23.03 50.02 25.07
CA THR A 169 23.59 51.16 25.80
C THR A 169 22.97 51.31 27.19
N SER A 170 21.66 51.15 27.28
CA SER A 170 20.90 51.19 28.54
C SER A 170 21.35 50.04 29.47
N PHE A 171 21.44 48.83 28.94
CA PHE A 171 21.93 47.68 29.69
C PHE A 171 23.34 47.92 30.23
N LEU A 172 24.28 48.38 29.41
CA LEU A 172 25.67 48.63 29.80
C LEU A 172 25.81 49.70 30.90
N LYS A 173 24.84 50.63 31.02
CA LYS A 173 24.78 51.65 32.07
C LYS A 173 24.11 51.16 33.37
N SER A 174 23.43 50.01 33.35
CA SER A 174 22.70 49.48 34.52
C SER A 174 23.63 49.06 35.65
N GLU A 175 23.16 49.14 36.90
CA GLU A 175 23.92 48.69 38.08
C GLU A 175 24.30 47.20 37.99
N VAL A 176 23.40 46.37 37.46
CA VAL A 176 23.64 44.92 37.28
C VAL A 176 24.77 44.68 36.28
N ALA A 177 24.83 45.45 35.19
CA ALA A 177 25.92 45.33 34.23
C ALA A 177 27.27 45.77 34.81
N GLN A 178 27.30 46.73 35.73
CA GLN A 178 28.53 47.15 36.42
C GLN A 178 29.06 46.05 37.36
N GLN A 179 28.20 45.18 37.88
CA GLN A 179 28.59 44.03 38.72
C GLN A 179 29.23 42.89 37.91
N ILE A 180 29.07 42.86 36.58
CA ILE A 180 29.65 41.84 35.70
C ILE A 180 31.09 42.21 35.35
N ASP A 181 32.05 41.43 35.83
CA ASP A 181 33.48 41.64 35.56
C ASP A 181 33.88 40.99 34.23
N GLU A 182 33.95 41.82 33.19
CA GLU A 182 34.33 41.38 31.85
C GLU A 182 35.79 40.95 31.72
N LYS A 183 36.69 41.30 32.66
CA LYS A 183 38.11 40.91 32.61
C LYS A 183 38.35 39.51 33.16
N GLN A 184 37.42 38.99 33.95
CA GLN A 184 37.51 37.66 34.51
C GLN A 184 37.36 36.58 33.43
N ALA A 185 38.03 35.43 33.61
CA ALA A 185 38.03 34.34 32.64
C ALA A 185 36.61 33.81 32.34
N ILE A 186 36.40 33.45 31.07
CA ILE A 186 35.18 32.83 30.56
C ILE A 186 35.52 31.37 30.28
N MET A 187 34.78 30.43 30.90
CA MET A 187 34.85 29.02 30.56
C MET A 187 33.58 28.63 29.79
N PRO A 188 33.69 27.98 28.62
CA PRO A 188 32.54 27.46 27.90
C PRO A 188 31.76 26.50 28.82
N ASN A 189 30.45 26.67 28.90
CA ASN A 189 29.60 25.81 29.71
C ASN A 189 28.32 25.43 28.95
N ASN A 190 27.58 24.47 29.48
CA ASN A 190 26.38 23.96 28.83
C ASN A 190 25.33 25.07 28.58
N LEU A 191 25.29 26.11 29.40
CA LEU A 191 24.38 27.24 29.21
C LEU A 191 24.70 28.02 27.92
N LEU A 192 25.96 28.29 27.60
CA LEU A 192 26.35 28.92 26.33
C LEU A 192 25.97 28.09 25.10
N HIS A 193 25.96 26.75 25.19
CA HIS A 193 25.70 25.87 24.04
C HIS A 193 24.23 25.44 23.88
N PHE A 194 23.46 25.40 24.97
CA PHE A 194 22.11 24.81 24.97
C PHE A 194 21.00 25.79 25.35
N HIS A 195 21.30 26.92 26.00
CA HIS A 195 20.25 27.88 26.37
C HIS A 195 19.71 28.60 25.15
N LYS A 196 18.37 28.68 25.02
CA LYS A 196 17.64 29.26 23.87
C LYS A 196 18.21 30.60 23.39
N HIS A 197 18.51 31.52 24.32
CA HIS A 197 19.02 32.86 24.00
C HIS A 197 20.55 32.98 23.99
N TYR A 198 21.28 32.53 25.02
CA TYR A 198 22.75 32.60 25.04
C TYR A 198 23.42 31.80 23.91
N LYS A 199 22.85 30.66 23.47
CA LYS A 199 23.32 29.93 22.29
C LYS A 199 23.29 30.80 21.03
N ARG A 200 22.26 31.63 20.89
CA ARG A 200 22.13 32.57 19.77
C ARG A 200 23.25 33.62 19.79
N ILE A 201 23.57 34.13 20.98
CA ILE A 201 24.68 35.09 21.17
C ILE A 201 26.04 34.43 20.90
N PHE A 202 26.24 33.21 21.37
CA PHE A 202 27.46 32.44 21.11
C PHE A 202 27.68 32.19 19.61
N LYS A 203 26.64 31.75 18.90
CA LYS A 203 26.68 31.63 17.43
C LYS A 203 26.97 32.96 16.73
N ALA A 204 26.34 34.05 17.18
CA ALA A 204 26.55 35.37 16.58
C ALA A 204 27.97 35.89 16.79
N HIS A 205 28.60 35.56 17.93
CA HIS A 205 30.00 35.85 18.15
C HIS A 205 30.88 35.12 17.13
N ASP A 206 30.68 33.81 16.93
CA ASP A 206 31.47 33.05 15.95
C ASP A 206 31.26 33.59 14.53
N TRP A 207 30.01 33.90 14.16
CA TRP A 207 29.67 34.53 12.88
C TRP A 207 30.33 35.90 12.69
N LEU A 208 30.46 36.71 13.74
CA LEU A 208 31.13 38.01 13.68
C LEU A 208 32.61 37.86 13.29
N TYR A 209 33.27 36.79 13.74
CA TYR A 209 34.70 36.55 13.52
C TYR A 209 35.02 35.56 12.41
N ASP A 210 34.03 34.88 11.84
CA ASP A 210 34.18 34.13 10.60
C ASP A 210 34.57 35.11 9.49
N GLY A 211 35.76 34.89 8.91
CA GLY A 211 36.43 35.87 8.07
C GLY A 211 35.59 36.40 6.90
N VAL A 212 36.02 37.53 6.34
CA VAL A 212 35.36 38.14 5.18
C VAL A 212 35.54 37.21 3.96
N GLY A 213 34.61 36.28 3.73
CA GLY A 213 34.57 35.37 2.57
C GLY A 213 34.75 36.06 1.21
N SER A 214 34.95 35.24 0.16
CA SER A 214 35.19 35.71 -1.21
C SER A 214 34.12 36.70 -1.65
N LEU A 215 34.54 37.78 -2.32
CA LEU A 215 33.66 38.89 -2.68
C LEU A 215 33.32 38.82 -4.16
N MET A 216 32.03 38.90 -4.50
CA MET A 216 31.63 39.07 -5.90
C MET A 216 32.18 40.38 -6.46
N ASN A 217 32.77 40.34 -7.65
CA ASN A 217 33.12 41.55 -8.38
C ASN A 217 31.91 42.10 -9.17
N LEU A 218 32.02 43.33 -9.67
CA LEU A 218 30.92 43.97 -10.40
C LEU A 218 30.51 43.20 -11.67
N ASP A 219 31.45 42.55 -12.36
CA ASP A 219 31.14 41.76 -13.57
C ASP A 219 30.28 40.52 -13.24
N GLN A 220 30.53 39.90 -12.07
CA GLN A 220 29.74 38.76 -11.59
C GLN A 220 28.32 39.20 -11.21
N ILE A 221 28.17 40.34 -10.54
CA ILE A 221 26.87 40.94 -10.22
C ILE A 221 26.12 41.31 -11.50
N PHE A 222 26.82 41.91 -12.47
CA PHE A 222 26.29 42.24 -13.79
C PHE A 222 25.77 41.00 -14.52
N TYR A 223 26.48 39.87 -14.43
CA TYR A 223 26.05 38.62 -15.04
C TYR A 223 24.76 38.08 -14.40
N LEU A 224 24.65 38.10 -13.07
CA LEU A 224 23.43 37.67 -12.38
C LEU A 224 22.24 38.59 -12.68
N GLU A 225 22.45 39.91 -12.74
CA GLU A 225 21.43 40.87 -13.16
C GLU A 225 21.03 40.65 -14.64
N CYS A 226 21.98 40.28 -15.52
CA CYS A 226 21.69 39.84 -16.89
C CYS A 226 20.78 38.61 -16.92
N LEU A 227 21.08 37.59 -16.11
CA LEU A 227 20.25 36.39 -16.02
C LEU A 227 18.85 36.71 -15.52
N TYR A 228 18.72 37.57 -14.51
CA TYR A 228 17.43 38.03 -13.99
C TYR A 228 16.61 38.69 -15.09
N GLN A 229 17.18 39.70 -15.77
CA GLN A 229 16.45 40.42 -16.80
C GLN A 229 16.13 39.54 -18.02
N ALA A 230 17.04 38.63 -18.40
CA ALA A 230 16.81 37.66 -19.46
C ALA A 230 15.70 36.65 -19.12
N GLN A 231 15.68 36.14 -17.89
CA GLN A 231 14.68 35.15 -17.49
C GLN A 231 13.27 35.74 -17.55
N PHE A 232 13.06 36.95 -17.04
CA PHE A 232 11.72 37.50 -16.88
C PHE A 232 11.25 38.41 -18.02
N TYR A 233 12.14 39.09 -18.75
CA TYR A 233 11.75 40.12 -19.72
C TYR A 233 12.21 39.88 -21.17
N THR A 234 12.83 38.74 -21.46
CA THR A 234 13.21 38.33 -22.82
C THR A 234 12.72 36.91 -23.14
N SER A 235 12.97 36.42 -24.35
CA SER A 235 12.66 35.04 -24.77
C SER A 235 13.79 34.05 -24.50
N ILE A 236 14.92 34.46 -23.89
CA ILE A 236 16.03 33.54 -23.59
C ILE A 236 15.56 32.44 -22.65
N ASN A 237 15.81 31.19 -23.02
CA ASN A 237 15.64 30.05 -22.12
C ASN A 237 16.79 29.97 -21.11
N ILE A 238 16.49 30.18 -19.83
CA ILE A 238 17.40 29.93 -18.72
C ILE A 238 16.93 28.65 -18.02
N GLU A 239 17.83 27.69 -17.86
CA GLU A 239 17.51 26.42 -17.23
C GLU A 239 17.42 26.56 -15.69
N PRO A 240 16.40 25.98 -15.05
CA PRO A 240 16.35 25.85 -13.60
C PRO A 240 17.60 25.10 -13.11
N THR A 241 18.34 25.69 -12.17
CA THR A 241 19.60 25.14 -11.68
C THR A 241 19.60 25.14 -10.16
N LEU A 242 19.96 24.02 -9.54
CA LEU A 242 20.07 23.88 -8.08
C LEU A 242 21.35 24.60 -7.59
N ILE A 243 21.24 25.39 -6.52
CA ILE A 243 22.35 26.17 -5.95
C ILE A 243 22.39 25.97 -4.44
N ARG A 244 23.29 25.08 -3.97
CA ARG A 244 23.34 24.69 -2.56
C ARG A 244 24.07 25.72 -1.71
N ASN A 245 25.11 26.34 -2.26
CA ASN A 245 26.00 27.26 -1.55
C ASN A 245 26.61 28.32 -2.50
N GLU A 246 27.45 29.20 -1.96
CA GLU A 246 28.13 30.23 -2.75
C GLU A 246 29.06 29.67 -3.83
N GLN A 247 29.71 28.52 -3.58
CA GLN A 247 30.62 27.91 -4.56
C GLN A 247 29.85 27.44 -5.80
N ASP A 248 28.67 26.86 -5.64
CA ASP A 248 27.78 26.50 -6.75
C ASP A 248 27.38 27.74 -7.55
N LEU A 249 27.06 28.84 -6.86
CA LEU A 249 26.73 30.12 -7.49
C LEU A 249 27.92 30.67 -8.29
N TYR A 250 29.13 30.63 -7.73
CA TYR A 250 30.34 31.06 -8.42
C TYR A 250 30.69 30.17 -9.61
N ALA A 251 30.47 28.85 -9.51
CA ALA A 251 30.69 27.91 -10.60
C ALA A 251 29.76 28.16 -11.80
N LEU A 252 28.55 28.67 -11.55
CA LEU A 252 27.60 29.08 -12.60
C LEU A 252 28.12 30.29 -13.40
N ILE A 253 28.82 31.22 -12.74
CA ILE A 253 29.26 32.48 -13.32
C ILE A 253 30.59 32.28 -14.07
N LYS A 254 30.54 31.93 -15.37
CA LYS A 254 31.74 31.78 -16.20
C LYS A 254 32.38 33.13 -16.55
N ASN A 255 33.71 33.23 -16.39
CA ASN A 255 34.66 34.28 -16.82
C ASN A 255 34.07 35.65 -17.21
N SER A 256 34.34 36.63 -16.34
CA SER A 256 34.24 38.09 -16.47
C SER A 256 33.89 38.61 -17.87
N PHE A 257 32.73 39.28 -17.99
CA PHE A 257 32.42 40.17 -19.10
C PHE A 257 32.98 41.56 -18.76
N PRO A 258 34.12 41.99 -19.33
CA PRO A 258 34.64 43.32 -19.04
C PRO A 258 33.73 44.37 -19.70
N VAL A 259 32.78 44.91 -18.94
CA VAL A 259 31.93 46.04 -19.35
C VAL A 259 32.64 47.33 -18.93
N LYS A 260 32.94 48.22 -19.89
CA LYS A 260 33.51 49.53 -19.59
C LYS A 260 32.48 50.39 -18.84
N ASP A 261 32.96 51.21 -17.91
CA ASP A 261 32.17 52.19 -17.15
C ASP A 261 31.03 51.58 -16.29
N LEU A 262 31.22 50.35 -15.81
CA LEU A 262 30.30 49.69 -14.90
C LEU A 262 30.37 50.29 -13.48
N SER A 263 29.21 50.66 -12.92
CA SER A 263 29.07 51.14 -11.54
C SER A 263 27.89 50.44 -10.87
N PHE A 264 27.98 50.22 -9.56
CA PHE A 264 26.97 49.47 -8.80
C PHE A 264 25.59 50.12 -8.88
N GLU A 265 25.49 51.43 -8.68
CA GLU A 265 24.23 52.18 -8.71
C GLU A 265 23.54 52.11 -10.08
N LYS A 266 24.32 52.05 -11.17
CA LYS A 266 23.79 51.98 -12.54
C LYS A 266 23.63 50.55 -13.06
N MET A 267 23.80 49.52 -12.23
CA MET A 267 23.85 48.11 -12.63
C MET A 267 22.63 47.71 -13.48
N ARG A 268 21.43 47.94 -12.96
CA ARG A 268 20.16 47.57 -13.62
C ARG A 268 19.98 48.29 -14.97
N LEU A 269 20.34 49.57 -15.04
CA LEU A 269 20.30 50.37 -16.27
C LEU A 269 21.32 49.87 -17.30
N LYS A 270 22.55 49.55 -16.87
CA LYS A 270 23.61 49.07 -17.75
C LYS A 270 23.31 47.69 -18.33
N VAL A 271 22.73 46.79 -17.54
CA VAL A 271 22.27 45.49 -18.04
C VAL A 271 21.16 45.66 -19.08
N LYS A 272 20.22 46.59 -18.84
CA LYS A 272 19.17 46.92 -19.81
C LYS A 272 19.77 47.35 -21.15
N GLU A 273 20.66 48.36 -21.13
CA GLU A 273 21.36 48.85 -22.33
C GLU A 273 22.07 47.69 -23.06
N PHE A 274 22.71 46.79 -22.31
CA PHE A 274 23.45 45.65 -22.86
C PHE A 274 22.54 44.59 -23.50
N LEU A 275 21.40 44.25 -22.87
CA LEU A 275 20.47 43.25 -23.40
C LEU A 275 19.69 43.78 -24.60
N GLU A 276 19.28 45.06 -24.60
CA GLU A 276 18.57 45.71 -25.71
C GLU A 276 19.36 45.67 -27.02
N LEU A 277 20.70 45.72 -26.96
CA LEU A 277 21.56 45.57 -28.14
C LEU A 277 21.51 44.18 -28.77
N ARG A 278 21.07 43.16 -28.03
CA ARG A 278 21.06 41.76 -28.47
C ARG A 278 19.66 41.25 -28.79
N GLN A 279 18.64 41.74 -28.09
CA GLN A 279 17.24 41.33 -28.25
C GLN A 279 16.28 42.33 -27.60
N PRO A 280 15.01 42.38 -28.04
CA PRO A 280 14.02 43.23 -27.41
C PRO A 280 13.74 42.80 -25.96
N ILE A 281 13.70 43.77 -25.05
CA ILE A 281 13.32 43.60 -23.64
C ILE A 281 12.00 44.33 -23.39
N ASN A 282 11.06 43.72 -22.66
CA ASN A 282 9.79 44.36 -22.29
C ASN A 282 9.66 44.52 -20.78
N LEU A 283 10.28 45.56 -20.22
CA LEU A 283 10.24 45.86 -18.79
C LEU A 283 8.85 46.31 -18.29
N ASN A 284 7.93 46.67 -19.20
CA ASN A 284 6.55 47.02 -18.84
C ASN A 284 5.67 45.77 -18.63
N GLN A 285 6.20 44.58 -18.92
CA GLN A 285 5.49 43.34 -18.66
C GLN A 285 5.36 43.12 -17.15
N GLU A 286 4.12 42.98 -16.68
CA GLU A 286 3.86 42.54 -15.31
C GLU A 286 4.28 41.06 -15.17
N ILE A 287 5.14 40.77 -14.20
CA ILE A 287 5.62 39.42 -13.91
C ILE A 287 4.99 38.93 -12.60
N PRO A 288 3.98 38.04 -12.66
CA PRO A 288 3.21 37.60 -11.50
C PRO A 288 4.06 37.02 -10.36
N GLN A 289 5.14 36.30 -10.68
CA GLN A 289 6.07 35.73 -9.70
C GLN A 289 6.77 36.83 -8.89
N LEU A 290 7.20 37.90 -9.56
CA LEU A 290 7.90 39.01 -8.91
C LEU A 290 6.95 39.84 -8.05
N GLU A 291 5.66 39.91 -8.42
CA GLU A 291 4.63 40.52 -7.60
C GLU A 291 4.42 39.77 -6.28
N LEU A 292 4.39 38.43 -6.30
CA LEU A 292 4.32 37.60 -5.09
C LEU A 292 5.50 37.84 -4.15
N CYS A 293 6.71 38.05 -4.71
CA CYS A 293 7.93 38.27 -3.94
C CYS A 293 7.98 39.60 -3.19
N LYS A 294 7.07 40.56 -3.47
CA LYS A 294 7.03 41.84 -2.75
C LYS A 294 6.69 41.67 -1.26
N GLY A 295 6.05 40.56 -0.87
CA GLY A 295 5.75 40.24 0.53
C GLY A 295 4.73 41.16 1.21
N VAL A 296 3.95 41.93 0.43
CA VAL A 296 2.90 42.84 0.94
C VAL A 296 1.56 42.12 1.19
N TYR A 297 1.34 40.98 0.52
CA TYR A 297 0.11 40.20 0.62
C TYR A 297 0.22 39.12 1.70
N LYS A 298 -0.81 39.02 2.55
CA LYS A 298 -0.87 38.07 3.67
C LYS A 298 -1.84 36.92 3.43
N GLU A 299 -2.90 37.15 2.68
CA GLU A 299 -3.88 36.11 2.33
C GLU A 299 -3.83 35.81 0.82
N MET A 300 -3.97 34.53 0.47
CA MET A 300 -4.02 34.06 -0.90
C MET A 300 -5.23 33.16 -1.11
N TYR A 301 -6.02 33.43 -2.15
CA TYR A 301 -7.12 32.60 -2.63
C TYR A 301 -6.77 32.10 -4.03
N ILE A 302 -6.57 30.79 -4.22
CA ILE A 302 -5.93 30.26 -5.44
C ILE A 302 -6.62 29.02 -6.02
N ASP A 303 -6.69 28.92 -7.35
CA ASP A 303 -7.07 27.66 -8.02
C ASP A 303 -5.84 26.76 -8.25
N MET A 304 -5.37 26.05 -7.22
CA MET A 304 -4.13 25.28 -7.29
C MET A 304 -4.18 24.06 -8.22
N PHE A 305 -5.37 23.62 -8.64
CA PHE A 305 -5.56 22.50 -9.56
C PHE A 305 -5.48 22.92 -11.04
N SER A 306 -5.29 24.22 -11.31
CA SER A 306 -4.98 24.74 -12.64
C SER A 306 -3.47 24.78 -12.88
N PRO A 307 -2.97 24.35 -14.05
CA PRO A 307 -1.55 24.48 -14.40
C PRO A 307 -1.04 25.91 -14.31
N GLU A 308 -1.82 26.88 -14.80
CA GLU A 308 -1.55 28.31 -14.68
C GLU A 308 -2.65 28.95 -13.81
N PRO A 309 -2.47 28.98 -12.48
CA PRO A 309 -3.57 29.27 -11.59
C PRO A 309 -3.82 30.77 -11.48
N PHE A 310 -5.09 31.16 -11.35
CA PHE A 310 -5.42 32.49 -10.87
C PHE A 310 -5.31 32.50 -9.34
N ALA A 311 -4.74 33.58 -8.82
CA ALA A 311 -4.65 33.85 -7.39
C ALA A 311 -5.18 35.26 -7.09
N LEU A 312 -6.08 35.39 -6.12
CA LEU A 312 -6.45 36.64 -5.49
C LEU A 312 -5.59 36.81 -4.24
N LEU A 313 -4.83 37.89 -4.19
CA LEU A 313 -3.95 38.26 -3.10
C LEU A 313 -4.57 39.41 -2.30
N VAL A 314 -4.45 39.35 -0.98
CA VAL A 314 -4.99 40.35 -0.05
C VAL A 314 -3.90 40.86 0.88
N GLY A 315 -3.68 42.18 0.88
CA GLY A 315 -2.71 42.87 1.74
C GLY A 315 -3.29 43.26 3.10
N ASN A 316 -2.45 43.84 3.97
CA ASN A 316 -2.84 44.30 5.31
C ASN A 316 -3.95 45.35 5.29
N ASP A 317 -3.97 46.21 4.27
CA ASP A 317 -4.96 47.28 4.12
C ASP A 317 -6.23 46.81 3.38
N ASN A 318 -6.46 45.49 3.30
CA ASN A 318 -7.50 44.85 2.47
C ASN A 318 -7.39 45.17 0.97
N GLU A 319 -6.23 45.60 0.49
CA GLU A 319 -5.98 45.76 -0.95
C GLU A 319 -6.06 44.40 -1.66
N GLU A 320 -6.81 44.33 -2.75
CA GLU A 320 -7.06 43.10 -3.50
C GLU A 320 -6.38 43.15 -4.87
N LYS A 321 -5.57 42.14 -5.18
CA LYS A 321 -4.96 42.00 -6.51
C LYS A 321 -5.16 40.60 -7.06
N ILE A 322 -5.65 40.49 -8.29
CA ILE A 322 -5.77 39.20 -9.00
C ILE A 322 -4.60 39.05 -9.95
N LEU A 323 -3.90 37.93 -9.83
CA LEU A 323 -2.78 37.54 -10.70
C LEU A 323 -3.09 36.23 -11.41
N LYS A 324 -2.61 36.12 -12.65
CA LYS A 324 -2.47 34.81 -13.32
C LYS A 324 -1.05 34.34 -13.09
N LEU A 325 -0.83 33.35 -12.23
CA LEU A 325 0.49 32.81 -11.97
C LEU A 325 0.97 31.97 -13.18
N PRO A 326 2.29 31.84 -13.37
CA PRO A 326 2.84 30.90 -14.36
C PRO A 326 2.52 29.45 -13.99
N LEU A 327 2.99 28.52 -14.83
CA LEU A 327 3.16 27.12 -14.43
C LEU A 327 3.93 27.04 -13.10
N LEU A 328 3.25 26.54 -12.07
CA LEU A 328 3.86 26.26 -10.77
C LEU A 328 4.57 24.91 -10.82
N ALA A 329 5.88 24.95 -10.95
CA ALA A 329 6.70 23.81 -11.31
C ALA A 329 8.00 23.74 -10.48
N LYS A 330 8.42 22.50 -10.20
CA LYS A 330 9.70 22.19 -9.54
C LYS A 330 10.44 21.10 -10.30
N ASN A 331 11.75 21.21 -10.32
CA ASN A 331 12.65 20.13 -10.73
C ASN A 331 13.19 19.41 -9.48
N GLN A 332 13.76 18.22 -9.68
CA GLN A 332 14.33 17.40 -8.62
C GLN A 332 15.72 16.92 -9.04
N GLU A 333 16.68 17.11 -8.14
CA GLU A 333 18.06 16.61 -8.26
C GLU A 333 18.51 16.17 -6.87
N ASP A 334 19.15 15.00 -6.73
CA ASP A 334 19.57 14.43 -5.44
C ASP A 334 18.48 14.41 -4.34
N ASN A 335 17.23 14.11 -4.73
CA ASN A 335 16.04 14.17 -3.85
C ASN A 335 15.69 15.56 -3.29
N ILE A 336 16.26 16.63 -3.85
CA ILE A 336 15.97 18.02 -3.47
C ILE A 336 15.11 18.65 -4.55
N TYR A 337 13.93 19.13 -4.17
CA TYR A 337 13.06 19.90 -5.06
C TYR A 337 13.44 21.38 -5.09
N PHE A 338 13.59 21.94 -6.29
CA PHE A 338 13.96 23.34 -6.50
C PHE A 338 13.05 24.06 -7.50
N ASN A 339 13.00 25.39 -7.40
CA ASN A 339 12.07 26.23 -8.16
C ASN A 339 12.34 26.16 -9.68
N ALA A 340 11.28 25.91 -10.45
CA ALA A 340 11.29 25.96 -11.90
C ALA A 340 10.10 26.79 -12.45
N ASN A 341 9.48 27.63 -11.60
CA ASN A 341 8.35 28.47 -11.98
C ASN A 341 8.72 29.38 -13.15
N GLY A 342 7.95 29.30 -14.24
CA GLY A 342 8.18 30.13 -15.44
C GLY A 342 9.42 29.74 -16.26
N ALA A 343 9.96 28.52 -16.13
CA ALA A 343 10.94 28.03 -17.08
C ALA A 343 10.35 27.94 -18.48
N LYS A 344 11.17 28.20 -19.51
CA LYS A 344 10.72 28.22 -20.91
C LYS A 344 11.00 26.90 -21.64
N GLY A 345 11.87 26.05 -21.09
CA GLY A 345 12.16 24.70 -21.56
C GLY A 345 11.13 23.66 -21.08
N GLU A 346 11.34 22.40 -21.48
CA GLU A 346 10.50 21.29 -21.02
C GLU A 346 10.76 20.95 -19.55
N ILE A 347 9.70 20.97 -18.74
CA ILE A 347 9.73 20.51 -17.35
C ILE A 347 8.97 19.19 -17.25
N ASN A 348 9.46 18.28 -16.40
CA ASN A 348 8.74 17.06 -16.08
C ASN A 348 7.35 17.39 -15.52
N LYS A 349 6.30 16.90 -16.18
CA LYS A 349 4.90 17.13 -15.75
C LYS A 349 4.62 16.67 -14.32
N LYS A 350 5.36 15.69 -13.80
CA LYS A 350 5.26 15.26 -12.39
C LYS A 350 5.68 16.35 -11.41
N GLY A 351 6.52 17.29 -11.83
CA GLY A 351 6.98 18.42 -11.02
C GLY A 351 5.96 19.57 -10.87
N TYR A 352 4.77 19.46 -11.46
CA TYR A 352 3.75 20.51 -11.42
C TYR A 352 2.87 20.39 -10.18
N LEU A 353 2.60 21.51 -9.49
CA LEU A 353 1.74 21.52 -8.31
C LEU A 353 0.35 20.93 -8.59
N ALA A 354 -0.27 21.31 -9.71
CA ALA A 354 -1.60 20.83 -10.08
C ALA A 354 -1.65 19.31 -10.28
N ASN A 355 -0.57 18.69 -10.76
CA ASN A 355 -0.48 17.25 -10.92
C ASN A 355 -0.15 16.59 -9.58
N ALA A 356 0.78 17.15 -8.81
CA ALA A 356 1.10 16.70 -7.45
C ALA A 356 -0.15 16.61 -6.56
N LEU A 357 -1.07 17.57 -6.66
CA LEU A 357 -2.35 17.55 -5.93
C LEU A 357 -3.31 16.47 -6.41
N LYS A 358 -3.33 16.16 -7.71
CA LYS A 358 -4.20 15.12 -8.31
C LYS A 358 -3.66 13.72 -8.07
N ASP A 359 -2.34 13.59 -8.06
CA ASP A 359 -1.62 12.33 -7.84
C ASP A 359 -1.32 12.10 -6.33
N TYR A 360 -1.75 13.01 -5.46
CA TYR A 360 -1.53 13.00 -4.01
C TYR A 360 -0.05 12.88 -3.59
N ASP A 361 0.85 13.57 -4.29
CA ASP A 361 2.29 13.64 -3.94
C ASP A 361 2.51 14.60 -2.76
N GLU A 362 2.58 14.03 -1.56
CA GLU A 362 2.79 14.76 -0.31
C GLU A 362 4.09 15.56 -0.28
N THR A 363 5.18 15.00 -0.80
CA THR A 363 6.53 15.59 -0.68
C THR A 363 6.66 16.81 -1.57
N LEU A 364 6.15 16.71 -2.80
CA LEU A 364 6.15 17.81 -3.74
C LEU A 364 5.19 18.93 -3.31
N VAL A 365 3.99 18.60 -2.82
CA VAL A 365 3.06 19.60 -2.27
C VAL A 365 3.69 20.34 -1.09
N GLU A 366 4.31 19.62 -0.15
CA GLU A 366 5.04 20.20 0.98
C GLU A 366 6.12 21.20 0.52
N ALA A 367 6.87 20.87 -0.54
CA ALA A 367 7.87 21.78 -1.11
C ALA A 367 7.26 23.08 -1.67
N PHE A 368 6.06 23.05 -2.25
CA PHE A 368 5.36 24.26 -2.71
C PHE A 368 4.77 25.06 -1.54
N MET A 369 4.20 24.38 -0.54
CA MET A 369 3.63 25.05 0.64
C MET A 369 4.71 25.82 1.41
N ARG A 370 5.91 25.24 1.49
CA ARG A 370 7.08 25.91 2.04
C ARG A 370 7.43 27.20 1.29
N ASP A 371 7.40 27.21 -0.04
CA ASP A 371 7.65 28.45 -0.81
C ASP A 371 6.57 29.50 -0.57
N PHE A 372 5.29 29.12 -0.58
CA PHE A 372 4.20 30.06 -0.28
C PHE A 372 4.37 30.70 1.12
N LYS A 373 4.76 29.90 2.11
CA LYS A 373 4.93 30.35 3.49
C LYS A 373 6.19 31.19 3.69
N GLU A 374 7.34 30.66 3.26
CA GLU A 374 8.65 31.22 3.61
C GLU A 374 9.13 32.26 2.61
N ARG A 375 8.85 32.09 1.32
CA ARG A 375 9.32 33.00 0.26
C ARG A 375 8.32 34.11 0.02
N TYR A 376 7.09 33.75 -0.32
CA TYR A 376 6.03 34.73 -0.64
C TYR A 376 5.38 35.32 0.62
N LYS A 377 5.77 34.86 1.82
CA LYS A 377 5.33 35.37 3.13
C LYS A 377 3.81 35.34 3.31
N ILE A 378 3.13 34.38 2.67
CA ILE A 378 1.70 34.16 2.82
C ILE A 378 1.43 33.62 4.23
N GLU A 379 0.48 34.22 4.93
CA GLU A 379 0.08 33.82 6.27
C GLU A 379 -1.11 32.87 6.24
N LYS A 380 -2.10 33.16 5.37
CA LYS A 380 -3.33 32.38 5.19
C LYS A 380 -3.51 31.96 3.74
N LEU A 381 -3.83 30.68 3.54
CA LEU A 381 -4.02 30.08 2.23
C LEU A 381 -5.43 29.51 2.11
N TYR A 382 -6.16 29.95 1.09
CA TYR A 382 -7.46 29.42 0.73
C TYR A 382 -7.39 28.93 -0.71
N TYR A 383 -7.96 27.76 -1.00
CA TYR A 383 -7.80 27.16 -2.33
C TYR A 383 -9.10 26.57 -2.86
N LEU A 384 -9.25 26.58 -4.18
CA LEU A 384 -10.35 25.88 -4.83
C LEU A 384 -9.98 24.40 -5.00
N LEU A 385 -10.83 23.51 -4.50
CA LEU A 385 -10.69 22.07 -4.63
C LEU A 385 -11.35 21.62 -5.94
N ASP A 386 -10.65 20.78 -6.71
CA ASP A 386 -11.26 20.15 -7.88
C ASP A 386 -12.39 19.21 -7.45
N ASP A 387 -13.52 19.28 -8.16
CA ASP A 387 -14.75 18.57 -7.80
C ASP A 387 -14.64 17.04 -7.83
N ASN A 388 -13.63 16.48 -8.48
CA ASN A 388 -13.40 15.05 -8.61
C ASN A 388 -12.48 14.45 -7.53
N ILE A 389 -11.94 15.27 -6.62
CA ILE A 389 -10.99 14.80 -5.61
C ILE A 389 -11.67 13.94 -4.55
N LYS A 390 -11.08 12.78 -4.25
CA LYS A 390 -11.58 11.86 -3.23
C LYS A 390 -11.17 12.36 -1.83
N ASN A 391 -12.16 12.68 -0.98
CA ASN A 391 -11.94 13.31 0.34
C ASN A 391 -10.94 12.55 1.25
N PHE A 392 -11.04 11.22 1.33
CA PHE A 392 -10.15 10.41 2.18
C PHE A 392 -8.71 10.39 1.66
N GLU A 393 -8.50 10.32 0.34
CA GLU A 393 -7.15 10.34 -0.26
C GLU A 393 -6.49 11.71 -0.08
N PHE A 394 -7.26 12.78 -0.24
CA PHE A 394 -6.78 14.15 -0.10
C PHE A 394 -6.50 14.57 1.35
N ALA A 395 -6.93 13.79 2.34
CA ALA A 395 -6.72 14.06 3.76
C ALA A 395 -5.23 14.27 4.10
N LYS A 396 -4.34 13.42 3.56
CA LYS A 396 -2.89 13.56 3.75
C LYS A 396 -2.33 14.84 3.15
N ILE A 397 -2.78 15.20 1.95
CA ILE A 397 -2.38 16.45 1.29
C ILE A 397 -2.84 17.65 2.12
N ARG A 398 -4.06 17.60 2.64
CA ARG A 398 -4.60 18.63 3.52
C ARG A 398 -3.81 18.74 4.82
N HIS A 399 -3.42 17.62 5.42
CA HIS A 399 -2.53 17.59 6.56
C HIS A 399 -1.22 18.34 6.25
N LYS A 400 -0.57 18.03 5.11
CA LYS A 400 0.64 18.74 4.65
C LYS A 400 0.41 20.23 4.46
N ILE A 401 -0.71 20.66 3.89
CA ILE A 401 -1.07 22.08 3.78
C ILE A 401 -1.21 22.72 5.17
N SER A 402 -1.88 22.04 6.10
CA SER A 402 -2.17 22.56 7.45
C SER A 402 -0.93 22.76 8.32
N LEU A 403 0.15 21.98 8.07
CA LEU A 403 1.45 22.18 8.74
C LEU A 403 2.02 23.58 8.49
N TYR A 404 1.76 24.17 7.31
CA TYR A 404 2.20 25.52 6.93
C TYR A 404 1.11 26.57 7.13
N PHE A 405 -0.16 26.20 6.94
CA PHE A 405 -1.32 27.09 6.94
C PHE A 405 -2.45 26.51 7.81
N LYS A 406 -2.41 26.81 9.11
CA LYS A 406 -3.40 26.32 10.09
C LYS A 406 -4.84 26.71 9.77
N ASP A 407 -5.03 27.88 9.16
CA ASP A 407 -6.36 28.42 8.80
C ASP A 407 -6.79 28.01 7.38
N ALA A 408 -6.10 27.05 6.75
CA ALA A 408 -6.40 26.68 5.38
C ALA A 408 -7.82 26.12 5.24
N LYS A 409 -8.60 26.72 4.34
CA LYS A 409 -9.95 26.30 3.99
C LYS A 409 -10.09 26.25 2.48
N PHE A 410 -10.96 25.37 1.99
CA PHE A 410 -11.25 25.22 0.57
C PHE A 410 -12.74 25.30 0.28
N TYR A 411 -13.04 25.59 -0.98
CA TYR A 411 -14.34 25.28 -1.59
C TYR A 411 -14.15 24.49 -2.85
N SER A 412 -15.08 23.59 -3.14
CA SER A 412 -15.16 22.97 -4.46
C SER A 412 -15.33 24.03 -5.54
N LYS A 413 -14.69 23.85 -6.71
CA LYS A 413 -14.75 24.82 -7.82
C LYS A 413 -16.19 25.12 -8.23
N SER A 414 -17.04 24.10 -8.34
CA SER A 414 -18.46 24.24 -8.62
C SER A 414 -19.16 25.23 -7.67
N VAL A 415 -18.97 25.07 -6.36
CA VAL A 415 -19.53 25.93 -5.31
C VAL A 415 -19.05 27.37 -5.49
N ALA A 416 -17.73 27.59 -5.61
CA ALA A 416 -17.18 28.94 -5.76
C ALA A 416 -17.67 29.66 -7.03
N LEU A 417 -17.85 28.92 -8.14
CA LEU A 417 -18.44 29.44 -9.37
C LEU A 417 -19.94 29.75 -9.19
N GLY A 418 -20.69 28.85 -8.57
CA GLY A 418 -22.13 29.00 -8.32
C GLY A 418 -22.46 30.16 -7.38
N LEU A 419 -21.62 30.41 -6.37
CA LEU A 419 -21.75 31.54 -5.44
C LEU A 419 -21.83 32.90 -6.16
N SER A 420 -21.22 33.02 -7.35
CA SER A 420 -21.38 34.23 -8.16
C SER A 420 -22.83 34.52 -8.49
N SER A 421 -23.56 33.52 -8.98
CA SER A 421 -24.96 33.70 -9.38
C SER A 421 -25.86 33.87 -8.16
N LEU A 422 -25.51 33.22 -7.05
CA LEU A 422 -26.21 33.34 -5.78
C LEU A 422 -26.08 34.76 -5.20
N PHE A 423 -24.87 35.33 -5.15
CA PHE A 423 -24.62 36.67 -4.63
C PHE A 423 -25.20 37.80 -5.49
N GLU A 424 -25.49 37.53 -6.76
CA GLU A 424 -26.13 38.47 -7.66
C GLU A 424 -27.67 38.36 -7.65
N ASN A 425 -28.25 37.49 -6.81
CA ASN A 425 -29.69 37.21 -6.75
C ASN A 425 -30.28 36.83 -8.12
N LYS A 426 -29.50 36.15 -8.97
CA LYS A 426 -29.92 35.74 -10.33
C LYS A 426 -30.61 34.38 -10.36
N LEU A 427 -30.58 33.65 -9.25
CA LEU A 427 -31.04 32.27 -9.16
C LEU A 427 -32.48 32.19 -8.66
N LYS A 428 -33.23 31.22 -9.18
CA LYS A 428 -34.57 30.85 -8.71
C LYS A 428 -34.58 29.47 -8.05
N LYS A 429 -35.55 29.23 -7.18
CA LYS A 429 -35.76 27.92 -6.53
C LYS A 429 -35.82 26.79 -7.56
N ASN A 430 -35.11 25.70 -7.28
CA ASN A 430 -34.95 24.50 -8.12
C ASN A 430 -34.18 24.69 -9.44
N GLU A 431 -33.61 25.86 -9.71
CA GLU A 431 -32.64 25.98 -10.80
C GLU A 431 -31.40 25.11 -10.50
N ARG A 432 -30.73 24.67 -11.57
CA ARG A 432 -29.53 23.84 -11.51
C ARG A 432 -28.39 24.53 -12.20
N LEU A 433 -27.22 24.51 -11.58
CA LEU A 433 -25.96 24.91 -12.19
C LEU A 433 -25.07 23.67 -12.31
N ARG A 434 -24.43 23.44 -13.46
CA ARG A 434 -23.59 22.25 -13.67
C ARG A 434 -22.14 22.62 -13.92
N TYR A 435 -21.22 21.89 -13.29
CA TYR A 435 -19.79 21.99 -13.51
C TYR A 435 -19.14 20.62 -13.33
N ASN A 436 -18.34 20.14 -14.30
CA ASN A 436 -17.57 18.89 -14.22
C ASN A 436 -18.33 17.69 -13.63
N GLY A 437 -19.55 17.40 -14.10
CA GLY A 437 -20.33 16.24 -13.62
C GLY A 437 -20.95 16.42 -12.22
N VAL A 438 -21.03 17.67 -11.74
CA VAL A 438 -21.66 18.04 -10.47
C VAL A 438 -22.74 19.08 -10.70
N ASP A 439 -23.89 18.88 -10.05
CA ASP A 439 -25.00 19.84 -10.04
C ASP A 439 -25.04 20.62 -8.72
N LEU A 440 -25.27 21.92 -8.80
CA LEU A 440 -25.68 22.76 -7.69
C LEU A 440 -27.18 23.06 -7.85
N VAL A 441 -28.00 22.50 -6.96
CA VAL A 441 -29.45 22.71 -6.96
C VAL A 441 -29.79 23.84 -6.01
N VAL A 442 -30.53 24.84 -6.50
CA VAL A 442 -30.92 26.00 -5.71
C VAL A 442 -32.10 25.64 -4.81
N LYS A 443 -31.96 25.80 -3.49
CA LYS A 443 -33.01 25.49 -2.50
C LYS A 443 -33.26 26.66 -1.56
N GLU A 444 -34.42 26.66 -0.92
CA GLU A 444 -34.74 27.58 0.18
C GLU A 444 -34.29 26.96 1.50
N ASN A 445 -33.66 27.77 2.36
CA ASN A 445 -33.25 27.37 3.69
C ASN A 445 -34.08 28.13 4.74
N HIS A 446 -35.05 27.45 5.34
CA HIS A 446 -35.99 28.03 6.30
C HIS A 446 -35.51 27.98 7.76
N LYS A 447 -34.33 27.40 8.04
CA LYS A 447 -33.87 27.07 9.40
C LYS A 447 -32.73 27.94 9.95
N SER A 448 -32.18 28.88 9.17
CA SER A 448 -31.00 29.67 9.57
C SER A 448 -31.09 31.13 9.13
N LYS A 449 -30.17 31.97 9.61
CA LYS A 449 -29.95 33.32 9.10
C LYS A 449 -29.63 33.24 7.61
N THR A 450 -30.33 34.00 6.77
CA THR A 450 -30.13 33.99 5.31
C THR A 450 -29.60 35.33 4.84
N PHE A 451 -28.57 35.34 3.99
CA PHE A 451 -27.91 36.57 3.57
C PHE A 451 -28.62 37.27 2.40
N ASN A 452 -29.51 36.56 1.69
CA ASN A 452 -30.27 37.07 0.55
C ASN A 452 -31.77 37.14 0.87
N ASP A 453 -32.47 37.99 0.11
CA ASP A 453 -33.89 38.32 0.32
C ASP A 453 -34.83 37.11 0.22
N CYS A 454 -34.40 36.05 -0.46
CA CYS A 454 -35.22 34.86 -0.79
C CYS A 454 -34.86 33.62 0.04
N GLY A 455 -33.89 33.69 0.94
CA GLY A 455 -33.42 32.55 1.72
C GLY A 455 -32.78 31.41 0.90
N LEU A 456 -32.20 31.71 -0.26
CA LEU A 456 -31.66 30.69 -1.16
C LEU A 456 -30.26 30.21 -0.78
N VAL A 457 -30.03 28.91 -0.91
CA VAL A 457 -28.74 28.22 -0.73
C VAL A 457 -28.47 27.27 -1.89
N LEU A 458 -27.21 26.87 -2.08
CA LEU A 458 -26.81 25.87 -3.07
C LEU A 458 -26.70 24.49 -2.43
N GLU A 459 -27.27 23.47 -3.03
CA GLU A 459 -27.04 22.07 -2.65
C GLU A 459 -26.21 21.38 -3.72
N ARG A 460 -25.00 20.96 -3.37
CA ARG A 460 -24.11 20.22 -4.28
C ARG A 460 -24.53 18.76 -4.34
N GLN A 461 -24.74 18.23 -5.54
CA GLN A 461 -25.26 16.89 -5.82
C GLN A 461 -24.55 16.27 -7.04
N LYS A 462 -24.57 14.93 -7.16
CA LYS A 462 -24.11 14.24 -8.37
C LYS A 462 -24.96 14.68 -9.58
N SER A 463 -24.35 14.88 -10.74
CA SER A 463 -25.09 15.36 -11.91
C SER A 463 -26.17 14.40 -12.37
N ASP A 464 -27.31 14.96 -12.77
CA ASP A 464 -28.38 14.24 -13.44
C ASP A 464 -28.50 14.73 -14.89
N ASP A 465 -27.88 14.01 -15.82
CA ASP A 465 -27.82 14.39 -17.24
C ASP A 465 -29.18 14.45 -17.93
N SER A 466 -30.23 13.89 -17.31
CA SER A 466 -31.60 14.02 -17.80
C SER A 466 -32.23 15.39 -17.53
N LYS A 467 -31.61 16.22 -16.67
CA LYS A 467 -32.16 17.51 -16.22
C LYS A 467 -31.39 18.69 -16.80
N GLU A 468 -32.14 19.71 -17.23
CA GLU A 468 -31.57 20.97 -17.69
C GLU A 468 -30.82 21.70 -16.55
N ALA A 469 -29.64 22.23 -16.88
CA ALA A 469 -28.78 22.96 -15.96
C ALA A 469 -28.01 24.06 -16.70
N LEU A 470 -27.75 25.18 -16.02
CA LEU A 470 -26.88 26.23 -16.51
C LEU A 470 -25.42 25.79 -16.38
N ILE A 471 -24.68 25.73 -17.50
CA ILE A 471 -23.29 25.28 -17.49
C ILE A 471 -22.36 26.39 -16.96
N LEU A 472 -21.65 26.10 -15.88
CA LEU A 472 -20.61 26.96 -15.31
C LEU A 472 -19.31 26.80 -16.11
N GLN A 473 -18.53 27.88 -16.19
CA GLN A 473 -17.31 27.92 -17.00
C GLN A 473 -16.12 28.49 -16.22
N ASN A 474 -14.92 27.97 -16.50
CA ASN A 474 -13.66 28.44 -15.92
C ASN A 474 -13.33 29.91 -16.26
N SER A 475 -13.97 30.50 -17.27
CA SER A 475 -13.86 31.92 -17.60
C SER A 475 -14.22 32.84 -16.42
N PHE A 476 -15.01 32.35 -15.45
CA PHE A 476 -15.43 33.10 -14.26
C PHE A 476 -14.57 32.85 -13.02
N ILE A 477 -13.45 32.11 -13.11
CA ILE A 477 -12.65 31.73 -11.94
C ILE A 477 -12.14 32.93 -11.13
N LYS A 478 -11.78 34.03 -11.80
CA LYS A 478 -11.38 35.29 -11.13
C LYS A 478 -12.47 35.80 -10.19
N LYS A 479 -13.73 35.71 -10.63
CA LYS A 479 -14.90 36.12 -9.86
C LYS A 479 -15.19 35.11 -8.74
N ALA A 480 -15.02 33.81 -9.02
CA ALA A 480 -15.15 32.76 -8.01
C ALA A 480 -14.19 32.97 -6.83
N LEU A 481 -12.92 33.35 -7.07
CA LEU A 481 -11.96 33.64 -6.00
C LEU A 481 -12.39 34.84 -5.12
N LYS A 482 -12.93 35.90 -5.73
CA LYS A 482 -13.50 37.04 -4.97
C LYS A 482 -14.72 36.62 -4.14
N ASN A 483 -15.59 35.80 -4.73
CA ASN A 483 -16.76 35.29 -4.03
C ASN A 483 -16.38 34.36 -2.89
N PHE A 484 -15.30 33.58 -3.03
CA PHE A 484 -14.77 32.76 -1.95
C PHE A 484 -14.40 33.63 -0.74
N LYS A 485 -13.62 34.70 -0.94
CA LYS A 485 -13.32 35.66 0.15
C LYS A 485 -14.58 36.23 0.80
N ARG A 486 -15.55 36.68 -0.01
CA ARG A 486 -16.83 37.21 0.50
C ARG A 486 -17.60 36.16 1.31
N ALA A 487 -17.63 34.93 0.83
CA ALA A 487 -18.34 33.82 1.45
C ALA A 487 -17.74 33.46 2.82
N LEU A 488 -16.41 33.39 2.95
CA LEU A 488 -15.75 33.20 4.24
C LEU A 488 -16.11 34.29 5.27
N GLY A 489 -16.34 35.52 4.81
CA GLY A 489 -16.81 36.61 5.67
C GLY A 489 -18.22 36.34 6.21
N LEU A 490 -19.14 35.88 5.35
CA LEU A 490 -20.52 35.57 5.72
C LEU A 490 -20.62 34.34 6.63
N GLU A 491 -19.81 33.31 6.41
CA GLU A 491 -19.79 32.12 7.27
C GLU A 491 -19.38 32.43 8.71
N LYS A 492 -18.47 33.41 8.91
CA LYS A 492 -18.12 33.90 10.25
C LYS A 492 -19.28 34.58 10.98
N GLU A 493 -20.34 34.93 10.25
CA GLU A 493 -21.59 35.48 10.79
C GLU A 493 -22.73 34.43 10.84
N ASP A 494 -22.37 33.14 10.75
CA ASP A 494 -23.25 31.97 10.79
C ASP A 494 -24.24 31.87 9.60
N PHE A 495 -23.90 32.46 8.44
CA PHE A 495 -24.67 32.27 7.21
C PHE A 495 -24.32 30.95 6.51
N ILE A 496 -25.34 30.16 6.18
CA ILE A 496 -25.20 28.95 5.35
C ILE A 496 -25.38 29.35 3.89
N LEU A 497 -24.36 29.12 3.07
CA LEU A 497 -24.35 29.46 1.64
C LEU A 497 -24.57 28.25 0.75
N TYR A 498 -24.06 27.09 1.18
CA TYR A 498 -24.27 25.83 0.49
C TYR A 498 -24.34 24.66 1.48
N LYS A 499 -24.82 23.53 0.99
CA LYS A 499 -24.77 22.23 1.66
C LYS A 499 -24.24 21.17 0.71
N GLU A 500 -23.57 20.16 1.26
CA GLU A 500 -23.02 19.03 0.51
C GLU A 500 -23.98 17.84 0.61
N CYS A 501 -24.28 17.23 -0.53
CA CYS A 501 -24.91 15.91 -0.58
C CYS A 501 -23.82 14.86 -0.44
N LEU A 502 -23.69 14.31 0.76
CA LEU A 502 -22.64 13.35 1.07
C LEU A 502 -22.92 12.00 0.40
N PRO A 503 -21.88 11.32 -0.12
CA PRO A 503 -22.02 9.96 -0.59
C PRO A 503 -22.37 9.04 0.59
N LYS A 504 -22.98 7.90 0.27
CA LYS A 504 -23.16 6.82 1.25
C LYS A 504 -21.81 6.49 1.90
N LEU A 505 -21.78 6.36 3.22
CA LEU A 505 -20.59 5.95 3.96
C LEU A 505 -20.99 4.83 4.89
N SER A 506 -20.25 3.73 4.88
CA SER A 506 -20.51 2.57 5.72
C SER A 506 -19.20 1.98 6.23
N MET A 507 -19.29 1.29 7.36
CA MET A 507 -18.23 0.44 7.91
C MET A 507 -18.63 -1.02 7.70
N GLU A 508 -17.70 -1.86 7.29
CA GLU A 508 -17.98 -3.29 7.26
C GLU A 508 -17.85 -3.89 8.67
N VAL A 509 -18.86 -4.66 9.05
CA VAL A 509 -18.95 -5.38 10.33
C VAL A 509 -19.23 -6.86 10.07
N ILE A 510 -18.90 -7.71 11.04
CA ILE A 510 -19.23 -9.14 11.01
C ILE A 510 -20.42 -9.37 11.95
N GLU A 511 -21.54 -9.80 11.40
CA GLU A 511 -22.77 -10.14 12.13
C GLU A 511 -23.29 -11.50 11.68
N ASP A 512 -23.57 -12.41 12.61
CA ASP A 512 -24.11 -13.76 12.34
C ASP A 512 -23.30 -14.56 11.30
N GLY A 513 -21.99 -14.34 11.21
CA GLY A 513 -21.13 -15.01 10.24
C GLY A 513 -21.15 -14.41 8.82
N TRP A 514 -21.70 -13.20 8.67
CA TRP A 514 -21.75 -12.49 7.40
C TRP A 514 -21.07 -11.13 7.50
N PHE A 515 -20.47 -10.71 6.39
CA PHE A 515 -19.99 -9.34 6.20
C PHE A 515 -21.21 -8.46 5.90
N LYS A 516 -21.49 -7.49 6.77
CA LYS A 516 -22.59 -6.53 6.60
C LYS A 516 -22.07 -5.10 6.62
N ASN A 517 -22.82 -4.22 5.97
CA ASN A 517 -22.51 -2.80 5.91
C ASN A 517 -23.25 -2.07 7.03
N PHE A 518 -22.52 -1.64 8.06
CA PHE A 518 -23.01 -0.72 9.07
C PHE A 518 -23.05 0.69 8.46
N GLU A 519 -24.25 1.16 8.12
CA GLU A 519 -24.45 2.44 7.45
C GLU A 519 -24.26 3.63 8.41
N ILE A 520 -23.33 4.52 8.09
CA ILE A 520 -23.08 5.76 8.82
C ILE A 520 -23.85 6.92 8.18
N ILE A 521 -23.73 7.04 6.85
CA ILE A 521 -24.38 8.09 6.05
C ILE A 521 -25.28 7.40 5.04
N LYS A 522 -26.58 7.72 5.08
CA LYS A 522 -27.60 7.30 4.10
C LYS A 522 -27.36 8.01 2.76
N ASP A 523 -27.76 7.37 1.66
CA ASP A 523 -27.72 8.02 0.35
C ASP A 523 -28.53 9.34 0.37
N LYS A 524 -28.00 10.38 -0.30
CA LYS A 524 -28.58 11.73 -0.37
C LYS A 524 -28.70 12.46 0.96
N THR A 525 -27.86 12.14 1.94
CA THR A 525 -27.75 12.93 3.17
C THR A 525 -27.15 14.30 2.86
N ILE A 526 -27.83 15.38 3.26
CA ILE A 526 -27.42 16.77 2.98
C ILE A 526 -27.01 17.44 4.28
N LEU A 527 -25.75 17.86 4.38
CA LEU A 527 -25.19 18.55 5.56
C LEU A 527 -24.50 19.86 5.17
N GLY A 528 -24.60 20.87 6.02
CA GLY A 528 -23.77 22.07 5.93
C GLY A 528 -22.33 21.84 6.39
N ASP A 529 -21.45 22.81 6.17
CA ASP A 529 -20.00 22.76 6.48
C ASP A 529 -19.62 22.27 7.88
N LYS A 530 -20.52 22.47 8.85
CA LYS A 530 -20.38 22.06 10.24
C LYS A 530 -21.74 21.65 10.81
N GLU A 531 -22.19 20.46 10.48
CA GLU A 531 -23.49 19.93 10.90
C GLU A 531 -23.34 18.52 11.49
N THR A 532 -24.11 18.26 12.55
CA THR A 532 -24.08 17.00 13.30
C THR A 532 -25.34 16.17 13.02
N LEU A 533 -25.14 14.89 12.75
CA LEU A 533 -26.17 13.90 12.47
C LEU A 533 -26.13 12.80 13.54
N GLU A 534 -27.28 12.48 14.13
CA GLU A 534 -27.44 11.30 14.99
C GLU A 534 -27.69 10.06 14.13
N ILE A 535 -27.00 8.96 14.44
CA ILE A 535 -27.17 7.68 13.77
C ILE A 535 -28.10 6.81 14.62
N GLU A 536 -29.23 6.42 14.04
CA GLU A 536 -30.31 5.70 14.75
C GLU A 536 -29.88 4.30 15.21
N THR A 537 -29.03 3.63 14.44
CA THR A 537 -28.58 2.26 14.70
C THR A 537 -27.50 2.25 15.78
N LEU A 538 -27.68 1.42 16.82
CA LEU A 538 -26.66 1.18 17.85
C LEU A 538 -25.53 0.31 17.29
N PHE A 539 -24.30 0.56 17.74
CA PHE A 539 -23.15 -0.30 17.44
C PHE A 539 -22.76 -1.08 18.69
N ILE A 540 -22.50 -2.37 18.54
CA ILE A 540 -22.06 -3.24 19.63
C ILE A 540 -20.54 -3.36 19.56
N VAL A 541 -19.86 -2.90 20.60
CA VAL A 541 -18.41 -3.09 20.76
C VAL A 541 -18.18 -4.44 21.46
N PRO A 542 -17.59 -5.44 20.78
CA PRO A 542 -17.41 -6.77 21.34
C PRO A 542 -16.40 -6.82 22.49
N LYS A 543 -16.67 -7.69 23.47
CA LYS A 543 -15.81 -7.96 24.62
C LYS A 543 -14.45 -8.56 24.22
N GLY A 544 -13.45 -8.36 25.07
CA GLY A 544 -12.14 -9.00 24.95
C GLY A 544 -11.23 -8.46 23.84
N LYS A 545 -11.71 -7.56 22.97
CA LYS A 545 -10.92 -6.96 21.88
C LYS A 545 -10.09 -5.78 22.40
N LYS A 546 -8.80 -5.73 22.03
CA LYS A 546 -7.87 -4.62 22.40
C LYS A 546 -8.00 -3.40 21.50
N SER A 547 -8.49 -3.60 20.29
CA SER A 547 -8.81 -2.57 19.29
C SER A 547 -9.70 -3.21 18.24
N ILE A 548 -10.46 -2.39 17.51
CA ILE A 548 -11.29 -2.84 16.41
C ILE A 548 -10.94 -2.00 15.19
N ALA A 549 -10.76 -2.64 14.04
CA ALA A 549 -10.56 -1.97 12.77
C ALA A 549 -11.76 -2.28 11.88
N LEU A 550 -12.39 -1.23 11.36
CA LEU A 550 -13.63 -1.30 10.58
C LEU A 550 -13.40 -0.73 9.18
N PRO A 551 -13.20 -1.57 8.16
CA PRO A 551 -12.93 -1.10 6.81
C PRO A 551 -14.08 -0.28 6.23
N LEU A 552 -13.73 0.72 5.43
CA LEU A 552 -14.69 1.70 4.93
C LEU A 552 -15.18 1.39 3.53
N ILE A 553 -16.45 1.71 3.33
CA ILE A 553 -17.16 1.65 2.06
C ILE A 553 -17.69 3.04 1.79
N LEU A 554 -17.26 3.63 0.67
CA LEU A 554 -17.65 4.97 0.23
C LEU A 554 -18.43 4.86 -1.08
N GLY A 555 -19.68 5.32 -1.06
CA GLY A 555 -20.64 5.06 -2.13
C GLY A 555 -20.96 3.57 -2.18
N GLU A 556 -20.47 2.91 -3.23
CA GLU A 556 -20.59 1.46 -3.45
C GLU A 556 -19.22 0.78 -3.52
N GLU A 557 -18.14 1.51 -3.22
CA GLU A 557 -16.77 1.03 -3.39
C GLU A 557 -16.06 0.89 -2.04
N LYS A 558 -15.29 -0.19 -1.87
CA LYS A 558 -14.36 -0.31 -0.76
C LYS A 558 -13.16 0.59 -0.99
N ILE A 559 -12.73 1.29 0.06
CA ILE A 559 -11.56 2.17 0.02
C ILE A 559 -10.46 1.63 0.94
N ALA A 560 -9.22 2.01 0.66
CA ALA A 560 -8.03 1.65 1.46
C ALA A 560 -7.95 2.38 2.82
N TYR A 561 -9.09 2.59 3.48
CA TYR A 561 -9.23 3.24 4.77
C TYR A 561 -10.07 2.40 5.70
N GLN A 562 -9.79 2.53 6.99
CA GLN A 562 -10.54 1.88 8.06
C GLN A 562 -10.74 2.84 9.22
N GLY A 563 -11.88 2.73 9.90
CA GLY A 563 -12.12 3.35 11.18
C GLY A 563 -11.53 2.48 12.29
N LYS A 564 -10.57 3.01 13.04
CA LYS A 564 -10.00 2.33 14.20
C LYS A 564 -10.71 2.79 15.47
N ILE A 565 -11.23 1.83 16.22
CA ILE A 565 -11.78 2.05 17.56
C ILE A 565 -10.71 1.62 18.55
N THR A 566 -10.24 2.56 19.36
CA THR A 566 -9.37 2.32 20.51
C THR A 566 -9.90 3.05 21.72
N SER A 567 -9.76 2.46 22.90
CA SER A 567 -10.15 3.08 24.16
C SER A 567 -9.18 2.65 25.26
N LYS A 568 -9.06 3.49 26.30
CA LYS A 568 -8.37 3.12 27.55
C LYS A 568 -9.12 2.04 28.33
N ASP A 569 -10.40 1.87 28.05
CA ASP A 569 -11.27 0.89 28.69
C ASP A 569 -11.18 -0.49 28.01
N PHE A 570 -10.42 -0.62 26.92
CA PHE A 570 -10.21 -1.90 26.23
C PHE A 570 -9.14 -2.75 26.93
N PRO A 571 -9.31 -4.09 27.00
CA PRO A 571 -10.44 -4.87 26.49
C PRO A 571 -11.67 -4.79 27.41
N LEU A 572 -12.86 -4.65 26.81
CA LEU A 572 -14.14 -4.63 27.54
C LEU A 572 -14.46 -6.01 28.14
N GLU A 573 -15.12 -6.02 29.30
CA GLU A 573 -15.55 -7.26 29.97
C GLU A 573 -16.79 -7.89 29.31
N ASN A 574 -17.72 -7.06 28.85
CA ASN A 574 -18.97 -7.45 28.19
C ASN A 574 -19.07 -6.79 26.80
N ASP A 575 -20.01 -7.28 25.99
CA ASP A 575 -20.38 -6.61 24.75
C ASP A 575 -21.19 -5.36 25.12
N GLU A 576 -20.77 -4.18 24.64
CA GLU A 576 -21.30 -2.89 25.10
C GLU A 576 -21.93 -2.12 23.93
N GLU A 577 -23.09 -1.52 24.18
CA GLU A 577 -23.83 -0.74 23.18
C GLU A 577 -23.40 0.73 23.18
N TYR A 578 -23.21 1.29 21.98
CA TYR A 578 -22.87 2.69 21.78
C TYR A 578 -23.87 3.35 20.80
N LYS A 579 -24.26 4.59 21.12
CA LYS A 579 -24.95 5.52 20.22
C LYS A 579 -23.93 6.30 19.41
N LEU A 580 -24.20 6.54 18.13
CA LEU A 580 -23.23 7.21 17.26
C LEU A 580 -23.71 8.60 16.85
N THR A 581 -22.76 9.51 16.78
CA THR A 581 -22.97 10.87 16.30
C THR A 581 -21.90 11.18 15.27
N LEU A 582 -22.30 11.52 14.05
CA LEU A 582 -21.39 11.97 13.00
C LEU A 582 -21.43 13.50 12.91
N THR A 583 -20.30 14.15 12.99
CA THR A 583 -20.17 15.58 12.65
C THR A 583 -19.42 15.70 11.33
N TYR A 584 -20.05 16.33 10.33
CA TYR A 584 -19.39 16.72 9.09
C TYR A 584 -18.79 18.11 9.29
N ASP A 585 -17.46 18.20 9.33
CA ASP A 585 -16.70 19.44 9.54
C ASP A 585 -15.56 19.54 8.51
N ILE A 586 -15.73 20.38 7.49
CA ILE A 586 -14.74 20.54 6.42
C ILE A 586 -13.41 21.16 6.87
N GLY A 587 -13.36 21.72 8.07
CA GLY A 587 -12.13 22.21 8.70
C GLY A 587 -11.27 21.09 9.30
N THR A 588 -11.76 19.86 9.37
CA THR A 588 -11.00 18.70 9.86
C THR A 588 -10.22 18.01 8.74
N GLU A 589 -9.31 17.11 9.09
CA GLU A 589 -8.47 16.39 8.12
C GLU A 589 -9.30 15.49 7.17
N PHE A 590 -10.29 14.77 7.71
CA PHE A 590 -11.10 13.79 6.97
C PHE A 590 -12.53 14.23 6.67
N ASN A 591 -12.94 15.45 7.01
CA ASN A 591 -14.33 15.95 7.00
C ASN A 591 -15.32 15.25 7.95
N TYR A 592 -15.07 14.01 8.36
CA TYR A 592 -15.97 13.20 9.16
C TYR A 592 -15.42 13.02 10.57
N VAL A 593 -16.19 13.34 11.59
CA VAL A 593 -15.86 13.03 12.99
C VAL A 593 -16.97 12.14 13.54
N LEU A 594 -16.68 10.85 13.72
CA LEU A 594 -17.64 9.87 14.22
C LEU A 594 -17.34 9.57 15.69
N GLU A 595 -18.28 9.92 16.56
CA GLU A 595 -18.21 9.74 18.00
C GLU A 595 -19.17 8.63 18.44
N PHE A 596 -18.65 7.70 19.24
CA PHE A 596 -19.37 6.60 19.88
C PHE A 596 -19.60 7.00 21.34
N LYS A 597 -20.86 7.17 21.74
CA LYS A 597 -21.27 7.48 23.10
C LYS A 597 -21.82 6.22 23.75
N PRO A 598 -21.20 5.70 24.82
CA PRO A 598 -21.65 4.47 25.44
C PRO A 598 -23.04 4.67 26.06
N VAL A 599 -23.88 3.64 25.99
CA VAL A 599 -25.13 3.59 26.75
C VAL A 599 -24.83 3.38 28.25
N ASN A 600 -23.74 2.67 28.55
CA ASN A 600 -23.20 2.51 29.89
C ASN A 600 -22.41 3.76 30.34
N ASN A 601 -22.89 4.44 31.38
CA ASN A 601 -22.29 5.69 31.87
C ASN A 601 -20.91 5.53 32.53
N ASP A 602 -20.50 4.29 32.86
CA ASP A 602 -19.17 4.03 33.43
C ASP A 602 -18.05 4.03 32.38
N LEU A 603 -18.42 3.92 31.09
CA LEU A 603 -17.50 3.93 29.96
C LEU A 603 -17.34 5.33 29.37
N LYS A 604 -16.21 5.58 28.70
CA LYS A 604 -15.95 6.88 28.06
C LYS A 604 -16.39 6.90 26.59
N PRO A 605 -16.82 8.06 26.06
CA PRO A 605 -17.00 8.24 24.62
C PRO A 605 -15.72 7.97 23.84
N ILE A 606 -15.86 7.40 22.64
CA ILE A 606 -14.75 7.06 21.75
C ILE A 606 -14.92 7.84 20.45
N VAL A 607 -13.90 8.59 20.05
CA VAL A 607 -13.85 9.20 18.70
C VAL A 607 -13.07 8.27 17.80
N ILE A 608 -13.63 7.92 16.64
CA ILE A 608 -12.97 7.02 15.71
C ILE A 608 -11.73 7.67 15.11
N GLU A 609 -10.67 6.88 14.92
CA GLU A 609 -9.48 7.31 14.18
C GLU A 609 -9.57 6.76 12.76
N TRP A 610 -9.72 7.65 11.76
CA TRP A 610 -9.61 7.25 10.36
C TRP A 610 -8.14 7.04 10.03
N GLN A 611 -7.81 5.84 9.56
CA GLN A 611 -6.46 5.51 9.15
C GLN A 611 -6.48 4.86 7.77
N ARG A 612 -5.53 5.27 6.93
CA ARG A 612 -5.24 4.53 5.70
C ARG A 612 -4.71 3.16 6.13
N ILE A 613 -5.16 2.12 5.47
CA ILE A 613 -4.54 0.81 5.60
C ILE A 613 -3.13 0.96 5.02
N ASP A 614 -2.10 0.68 5.82
CA ASP A 614 -0.71 0.74 5.40
C ASP A 614 -0.02 -0.53 5.90
N THR A 615 0.47 -1.32 4.96
CA THR A 615 1.09 -2.60 5.27
C THR A 615 2.58 -2.57 4.97
N ASN A 616 3.17 -1.38 4.80
CA ASN A 616 4.61 -1.23 4.57
C ASN A 616 5.41 -1.83 5.73
N GLY A 617 6.34 -2.74 5.38
CA GLY A 617 7.15 -3.46 6.35
C GLY A 617 6.41 -4.55 7.15
N VAL A 618 5.13 -4.79 6.87
CA VAL A 618 4.33 -5.87 7.49
C VAL A 618 4.31 -7.09 6.57
N GLU A 619 4.58 -8.27 7.12
CA GLU A 619 4.40 -9.53 6.39
C GLU A 619 2.90 -9.88 6.37
N LEU A 620 2.31 -9.92 5.18
CA LEU A 620 0.89 -10.20 5.01
C LEU A 620 0.62 -11.70 5.02
N PRO A 621 -0.54 -12.17 5.50
CA PRO A 621 -0.85 -13.60 5.50
C PRO A 621 -0.87 -14.18 4.08
N THR A 622 -0.34 -15.37 3.87
CA THR A 622 -0.33 -16.02 2.55
C THR A 622 -0.92 -17.42 2.64
N PRO A 623 -1.57 -17.91 1.58
CA PRO A 623 -2.06 -19.28 1.57
C PRO A 623 -0.89 -20.26 1.61
N ASN A 624 -1.00 -21.23 2.52
CA ASN A 624 0.00 -22.29 2.63
C ASN A 624 -0.06 -23.20 1.39
N PRO A 625 1.10 -23.65 0.86
CA PRO A 625 1.11 -24.63 -0.20
C PRO A 625 0.50 -25.96 0.28
N ILE A 626 0.05 -26.78 -0.67
CA ILE A 626 -0.42 -28.13 -0.36
C ILE A 626 0.73 -28.92 0.27
N LYS A 627 0.49 -29.51 1.44
CA LYS A 627 1.49 -30.29 2.16
C LYS A 627 1.95 -31.48 1.32
N LYS A 628 3.26 -31.57 1.03
CA LYS A 628 3.88 -32.74 0.41
C LYS A 628 3.70 -33.97 1.30
N PRO A 629 2.97 -35.01 0.86
CA PRO A 629 2.80 -36.25 1.61
C PRO A 629 4.12 -37.01 1.65
N SER A 630 4.41 -37.66 2.78
CA SER A 630 5.54 -38.58 2.91
C SER A 630 5.30 -39.89 2.17
N ILE A 631 6.37 -40.63 1.87
CA ILE A 631 6.28 -41.96 1.25
C ILE A 631 5.39 -42.91 2.09
N ASN A 632 5.46 -42.84 3.42
CA ASN A 632 4.65 -43.67 4.30
C ASN A 632 3.16 -43.28 4.27
N GLU A 633 2.83 -41.99 4.15
CA GLU A 633 1.45 -41.53 3.95
C GLU A 633 0.91 -42.04 2.61
N LEU A 634 1.71 -42.02 1.53
CA LEU A 634 1.34 -42.57 0.22
C LEU A 634 1.19 -44.10 0.22
N LYS A 635 1.92 -44.83 1.07
CA LYS A 635 1.76 -46.28 1.25
C LYS A 635 0.54 -46.66 2.09
N ASN A 636 -0.02 -45.72 2.86
CA ASN A 636 -1.15 -45.96 3.75
C ASN A 636 -2.31 -44.98 3.47
N ASP A 637 -2.52 -44.63 2.21
CA ASP A 637 -3.50 -43.63 1.79
C ASP A 637 -4.93 -44.10 2.15
N PHE A 638 -5.57 -43.36 3.05
CA PHE A 638 -6.87 -43.76 3.62
C PHE A 638 -8.01 -43.30 2.74
N ASN A 639 -8.83 -44.26 2.28
CA ASN A 639 -10.06 -43.97 1.57
C ASN A 639 -11.25 -43.93 2.56
N PRO A 640 -11.84 -42.75 2.84
CA PRO A 640 -12.93 -42.63 3.79
C PRO A 640 -14.22 -43.34 3.33
N ASN A 641 -14.50 -43.38 2.02
CA ASN A 641 -15.68 -44.03 1.46
C ASN A 641 -15.64 -45.56 1.62
N LYS A 642 -14.44 -46.16 1.66
CA LYS A 642 -14.25 -47.62 1.81
C LYS A 642 -13.79 -48.03 3.21
N GLY A 643 -13.42 -47.09 4.06
CA GLY A 643 -12.87 -47.35 5.40
C GLY A 643 -11.58 -48.16 5.40
N LYS A 644 -10.77 -48.07 4.34
CA LYS A 644 -9.55 -48.87 4.14
C LYS A 644 -8.42 -48.02 3.60
N SER A 645 -7.19 -48.32 4.02
CA SER A 645 -5.98 -47.76 3.43
C SER A 645 -5.50 -48.60 2.25
N SER A 646 -4.88 -47.93 1.27
CA SER A 646 -4.25 -48.55 0.10
C SER A 646 -2.81 -48.08 -0.05
N ASP A 647 -1.92 -48.96 -0.49
CA ASP A 647 -0.59 -48.55 -0.97
C ASP A 647 -0.72 -48.06 -2.42
N LEU A 648 -0.51 -46.76 -2.63
CA LEU A 648 -0.66 -46.15 -3.96
C LEU A 648 0.40 -46.64 -4.95
N PHE A 649 1.60 -47.02 -4.49
CA PHE A 649 2.66 -47.55 -5.34
C PHE A 649 2.32 -48.96 -5.81
N GLU A 650 1.90 -49.83 -4.90
CA GLU A 650 1.45 -51.19 -5.25
C GLU A 650 0.22 -51.14 -6.15
N TRP A 651 -0.77 -50.28 -5.83
CA TRP A 651 -1.96 -50.12 -6.65
C TRP A 651 -1.61 -49.71 -8.09
N ALA A 652 -0.70 -48.74 -8.27
CA ALA A 652 -0.25 -48.35 -9.60
C ALA A 652 0.41 -49.51 -10.36
N LEU A 653 1.32 -50.25 -9.71
CA LEU A 653 2.00 -51.40 -10.33
C LEU A 653 1.04 -52.55 -10.68
N GLU A 654 0.09 -52.86 -9.80
CA GLU A 654 -0.91 -53.90 -10.04
C GLU A 654 -1.72 -53.62 -11.30
N GLN A 655 -2.16 -52.37 -11.49
CA GLN A 655 -2.90 -52.00 -12.69
C GLN A 655 -2.01 -52.01 -13.94
N LEU A 656 -0.75 -51.57 -13.84
CA LEU A 656 0.19 -51.59 -14.96
C LEU A 656 0.60 -53.01 -15.39
N GLU A 657 0.71 -53.96 -14.46
CA GLU A 657 0.96 -55.37 -14.79
C GLU A 657 -0.15 -55.91 -15.71
N THR A 658 -1.40 -55.46 -15.54
CA THR A 658 -2.50 -55.87 -16.44
C THR A 658 -2.29 -55.43 -17.89
N LEU A 659 -1.42 -54.44 -18.13
CA LEU A 659 -1.09 -53.91 -19.46
C LEU A 659 0.03 -54.68 -20.15
N LYS A 660 0.67 -55.65 -19.47
CA LYS A 660 1.78 -56.45 -20.00
C LYS A 660 1.42 -57.41 -21.13
N ASP A 661 0.23 -58.01 -21.07
CA ASP A 661 -0.24 -58.99 -22.05
C ASP A 661 -1.75 -58.82 -22.27
N LEU A 662 -2.19 -58.62 -23.51
CA LEU A 662 -3.60 -58.46 -23.89
C LEU A 662 -4.46 -59.70 -23.59
N ASN A 663 -3.84 -60.88 -23.53
CA ASN A 663 -4.54 -62.13 -23.23
C ASN A 663 -4.64 -62.43 -21.74
N SER A 664 -3.91 -61.70 -20.92
CA SER A 664 -3.98 -61.80 -19.47
C SER A 664 -5.17 -61.00 -18.93
N PRO A 665 -6.13 -61.63 -18.22
CA PRO A 665 -7.27 -60.94 -17.66
C PRO A 665 -6.87 -60.01 -16.50
N PRO A 666 -7.30 -58.73 -16.47
CA PRO A 666 -7.12 -57.87 -15.31
C PRO A 666 -7.79 -58.47 -14.07
N ARG A 667 -7.22 -58.21 -12.89
CA ARG A 667 -7.71 -58.74 -11.61
C ARG A 667 -9.20 -58.47 -11.39
N PHE A 668 -9.67 -57.25 -11.64
CA PHE A 668 -11.09 -56.91 -11.49
C PHE A 668 -12.01 -57.65 -12.48
N VAL A 669 -11.50 -58.06 -13.63
CA VAL A 669 -12.24 -58.90 -14.59
C VAL A 669 -12.20 -60.36 -14.18
N LEU A 670 -11.05 -60.82 -13.65
CA LEU A 670 -10.91 -62.16 -13.07
C LEU A 670 -11.88 -62.37 -11.92
N GLU A 671 -11.96 -61.43 -10.96
CA GLU A 671 -12.85 -61.50 -9.79
C GLU A 671 -14.31 -61.62 -10.24
N ARG A 672 -14.77 -60.73 -11.13
CA ARG A 672 -16.12 -60.82 -11.73
C ARG A 672 -16.32 -62.12 -12.52
N GLY A 673 -15.29 -62.59 -13.22
CA GLY A 673 -15.33 -63.83 -14.00
C GLY A 673 -15.41 -65.08 -13.12
N ILE A 674 -14.74 -65.06 -11.96
CA ILE A 674 -14.82 -66.11 -10.93
C ILE A 674 -16.22 -66.11 -10.32
N GLU A 675 -16.76 -64.96 -9.91
CA GLU A 675 -18.14 -64.86 -9.41
C GLU A 675 -19.17 -65.37 -10.42
N PHE A 676 -19.01 -64.99 -11.69
CA PHE A 676 -19.87 -65.46 -12.77
C PHE A 676 -19.77 -66.99 -12.94
N SER A 677 -18.54 -67.52 -12.94
CA SER A 677 -18.30 -68.96 -13.06
C SER A 677 -18.85 -69.72 -11.85
N ASP A 678 -18.75 -69.16 -10.65
CA ASP A 678 -19.20 -69.79 -9.40
C ASP A 678 -20.72 -69.88 -9.32
N LYS A 679 -21.43 -68.85 -9.82
CA LYS A 679 -22.89 -68.90 -9.99
C LYS A 679 -23.33 -69.96 -11.01
N LYS A 680 -22.54 -70.15 -12.07
CA LYS A 680 -22.86 -71.00 -13.22
C LYS A 680 -22.55 -72.48 -12.98
N LEU A 681 -21.42 -72.79 -12.35
CA LEU A 681 -20.99 -74.16 -12.08
C LEU A 681 -21.72 -74.74 -10.86
N LYS A 682 -22.17 -75.99 -10.99
CA LYS A 682 -22.73 -76.80 -9.91
C LYS A 682 -21.73 -77.87 -9.50
N CYS A 683 -21.95 -78.48 -8.34
CA CYS A 683 -21.18 -79.64 -7.89
C CYS A 683 -22.08 -80.87 -7.76
N GLY A 684 -21.57 -82.03 -8.14
CA GLY A 684 -22.31 -83.29 -8.08
C GLY A 684 -21.41 -84.50 -8.07
N GLY A 685 -21.93 -85.62 -7.57
CA GLY A 685 -21.22 -86.90 -7.52
C GLY A 685 -21.46 -87.74 -8.78
N ILE A 686 -20.42 -88.39 -9.31
CA ILE A 686 -20.55 -89.33 -10.42
C ILE A 686 -21.24 -90.60 -9.90
N SER A 687 -22.50 -90.84 -10.28
CA SER A 687 -23.28 -92.00 -9.85
C SER A 687 -23.16 -93.19 -10.80
N LYS A 688 -22.84 -92.97 -12.08
CA LYS A 688 -22.63 -94.02 -13.07
C LYS A 688 -21.62 -93.61 -14.14
N ILE A 689 -20.79 -94.56 -14.57
CA ILE A 689 -19.90 -94.44 -15.72
C ILE A 689 -20.34 -95.47 -16.77
N GLY A 690 -20.45 -95.06 -18.02
CA GLY A 690 -20.81 -95.96 -19.13
C GLY A 690 -20.04 -95.62 -20.39
N LYS A 691 -20.21 -96.45 -21.43
CA LYS A 691 -19.67 -96.21 -22.76
C LYS A 691 -20.79 -96.06 -23.77
N ASP A 692 -20.64 -95.14 -24.70
CA ASP A 692 -21.57 -94.95 -25.81
C ASP A 692 -21.35 -96.01 -26.90
N ARG A 693 -22.12 -95.91 -28.00
CA ARG A 693 -22.02 -96.82 -29.15
C ARG A 693 -20.66 -96.75 -29.87
N ASN A 694 -19.88 -95.68 -29.66
CA ASN A 694 -18.55 -95.46 -30.22
C ASN A 694 -17.43 -95.82 -29.22
N ASN A 695 -17.76 -96.50 -28.12
CA ASN A 695 -16.84 -96.90 -27.05
C ASN A 695 -16.24 -95.70 -26.27
N GLU A 696 -16.85 -94.51 -26.36
CA GLU A 696 -16.45 -93.31 -25.62
C GLU A 696 -17.16 -93.22 -24.27
N LEU A 697 -16.44 -92.75 -23.25
CA LEU A 697 -16.97 -92.69 -21.88
C LEU A 697 -18.04 -91.60 -21.74
N PHE A 698 -19.03 -91.85 -20.89
CA PHE A 698 -19.94 -90.85 -20.35
C PHE A 698 -20.13 -91.04 -18.85
N TYR A 699 -20.51 -89.95 -18.18
CA TYR A 699 -20.71 -89.89 -16.74
C TYR A 699 -22.15 -89.44 -16.45
N ILE A 700 -22.84 -90.12 -15.55
CA ILE A 700 -24.07 -89.62 -14.94
C ILE A 700 -23.67 -88.95 -13.63
N VAL A 701 -23.92 -87.65 -13.53
CA VAL A 701 -23.60 -86.84 -12.36
C VAL A 701 -24.90 -86.45 -11.66
N GLU A 702 -25.00 -86.75 -10.37
CA GLU A 702 -26.14 -86.34 -9.54
C GLU A 702 -25.81 -85.02 -8.83
N THR A 703 -26.61 -83.98 -9.11
CA THR A 703 -26.48 -82.65 -8.52
C THR A 703 -27.85 -82.05 -8.28
N ASN A 704 -28.12 -81.58 -7.06
CA ASN A 704 -29.38 -80.92 -6.67
C ASN A 704 -30.66 -81.62 -7.16
N GLY A 705 -30.75 -82.95 -6.97
CA GLY A 705 -31.90 -83.76 -7.39
C GLY A 705 -32.01 -84.06 -8.89
N LYS A 706 -31.03 -83.65 -9.70
CA LYS A 706 -30.99 -83.87 -11.15
C LYS A 706 -29.95 -84.92 -11.53
N LYS A 707 -30.32 -85.84 -12.43
CA LYS A 707 -29.39 -86.74 -13.12
C LYS A 707 -28.91 -86.09 -14.40
N VAL A 708 -27.64 -85.73 -14.45
CA VAL A 708 -27.03 -84.97 -15.56
C VAL A 708 -26.11 -85.88 -16.37
N PHE A 709 -26.38 -86.00 -17.68
CA PHE A 709 -25.53 -86.75 -18.60
C PHE A 709 -24.36 -85.90 -19.09
N CYS A 710 -23.14 -86.34 -18.80
CA CYS A 710 -21.89 -85.68 -19.19
C CYS A 710 -21.07 -86.59 -20.09
N HIS A 711 -20.96 -86.25 -21.37
CA HIS A 711 -20.13 -87.00 -22.32
C HIS A 711 -18.63 -86.73 -22.08
N SER A 712 -17.73 -87.70 -22.25
CA SER A 712 -16.29 -87.52 -22.04
C SER A 712 -15.66 -86.44 -22.95
N ARG A 713 -16.12 -86.34 -24.20
CA ARG A 713 -15.78 -85.22 -25.12
C ARG A 713 -16.13 -83.83 -24.58
N GLN A 714 -17.07 -83.75 -23.64
CA GLN A 714 -17.54 -82.51 -23.01
C GLN A 714 -16.84 -82.23 -21.67
N CYS A 715 -15.90 -83.08 -21.26
CA CYS A 715 -15.02 -82.84 -20.13
C CYS A 715 -13.86 -81.93 -20.56
N LYS A 716 -13.64 -80.84 -19.83
CA LYS A 716 -12.48 -79.96 -20.02
C LYS A 716 -11.20 -80.69 -19.62
N GLU A 717 -10.09 -80.30 -20.23
CA GLU A 717 -8.76 -80.88 -19.96
C GLU A 717 -8.39 -80.82 -18.47
N SER A 718 -8.81 -79.77 -17.77
CA SER A 718 -8.64 -79.57 -16.32
C SER A 718 -9.35 -80.60 -15.43
N ALA A 719 -10.21 -81.46 -16.00
CA ALA A 719 -10.92 -82.49 -15.25
C ALA A 719 -10.15 -83.80 -15.09
N ASN A 720 -8.99 -83.95 -15.74
CA ASN A 720 -8.15 -85.17 -15.75
C ASN A 720 -8.97 -86.47 -15.74
N ARG A 721 -9.25 -87.02 -16.93
CA ARG A 721 -10.16 -88.16 -17.10
C ARG A 721 -9.79 -89.40 -16.28
N ASN A 722 -8.51 -89.55 -15.92
CA ASN A 722 -8.02 -90.66 -15.10
C ASN A 722 -8.47 -90.57 -13.62
N GLU A 723 -8.87 -89.37 -13.17
CA GLU A 723 -9.37 -89.13 -11.80
C GLU A 723 -10.91 -89.18 -11.71
N LEU A 724 -11.62 -89.39 -12.82
CA LEU A 724 -13.09 -89.43 -12.88
C LEU A 724 -13.62 -90.85 -12.66
N SER A 725 -13.72 -91.27 -11.39
CA SER A 725 -14.30 -92.56 -10.98
C SER A 725 -15.67 -92.39 -10.29
N GLN A 726 -16.41 -93.50 -10.16
CA GLN A 726 -17.72 -93.49 -9.50
C GLN A 726 -17.56 -93.07 -8.03
N GLY A 727 -18.41 -92.17 -7.55
CA GLY A 727 -18.34 -91.57 -6.21
C GLY A 727 -17.54 -90.27 -6.13
N VAL A 728 -16.73 -89.94 -7.14
CA VAL A 728 -15.98 -88.67 -7.18
C VAL A 728 -16.92 -87.50 -7.44
N ARG A 729 -16.70 -86.39 -6.72
CA ARG A 729 -17.46 -85.15 -6.88
C ARG A 729 -16.77 -84.19 -7.85
N VAL A 730 -17.54 -83.63 -8.77
CA VAL A 730 -17.05 -82.79 -9.87
C VAL A 730 -17.80 -81.46 -9.94
N CYS A 731 -17.11 -80.43 -10.43
CA CYS A 731 -17.69 -79.16 -10.87
C CYS A 731 -18.18 -79.29 -12.32
N LEU A 732 -19.47 -79.06 -12.55
CA LEU A 732 -20.09 -79.16 -13.88
C LEU A 732 -21.03 -77.98 -14.19
N GLU A 733 -21.11 -77.63 -15.46
CA GLU A 733 -22.16 -76.77 -16.00
C GLU A 733 -23.35 -77.64 -16.41
N VAL A 734 -24.56 -77.30 -15.97
CA VAL A 734 -25.78 -78.07 -16.24
C VAL A 734 -26.70 -77.28 -17.17
N PHE A 735 -27.17 -77.91 -18.24
CA PHE A 735 -28.13 -77.35 -19.19
C PHE A 735 -29.15 -78.40 -19.63
N LEU A 736 -30.28 -77.97 -20.20
CA LEU A 736 -31.31 -78.89 -20.70
C LEU A 736 -30.81 -79.62 -21.95
N ASP A 737 -31.21 -80.89 -22.09
CA ASP A 737 -31.00 -81.63 -23.32
C ASP A 737 -31.81 -80.97 -24.46
N ARG A 738 -31.20 -80.89 -25.64
CA ARG A 738 -31.81 -80.22 -26.81
C ARG A 738 -32.92 -81.05 -27.44
N GLU A 739 -32.87 -82.37 -27.28
CA GLU A 739 -33.84 -83.31 -27.87
C GLU A 739 -34.92 -83.74 -26.88
N ASP A 740 -34.61 -83.68 -25.57
CA ASP A 740 -35.53 -84.06 -24.50
C ASP A 740 -35.46 -83.06 -23.34
N PRO A 741 -36.34 -82.05 -23.31
CA PRO A 741 -36.36 -81.03 -22.26
C PRO A 741 -36.57 -81.59 -20.83
N SER A 742 -36.98 -82.85 -20.67
CA SER A 742 -37.08 -83.51 -19.37
C SER A 742 -35.74 -84.02 -18.82
N LYS A 743 -34.68 -84.03 -19.65
CA LYS A 743 -33.34 -84.52 -19.33
C LYS A 743 -32.32 -83.38 -19.24
N TYR A 744 -31.27 -83.61 -18.46
CA TYR A 744 -30.17 -82.67 -18.27
C TYR A 744 -28.89 -83.20 -18.89
N ARG A 745 -28.18 -82.33 -19.62
CA ARG A 745 -26.81 -82.56 -20.07
C ARG A 745 -25.85 -81.63 -19.34
N GLY A 746 -24.59 -82.01 -19.26
CA GLY A 746 -23.59 -81.17 -18.61
C GLY A 746 -22.18 -81.31 -19.15
N LYS A 747 -21.35 -80.32 -18.82
CA LYS A 747 -19.92 -80.27 -19.11
C LYS A 747 -19.15 -80.30 -17.81
N ILE A 748 -18.23 -81.25 -17.65
CA ILE A 748 -17.39 -81.35 -16.44
C ILE A 748 -16.17 -80.44 -16.62
N TYR A 749 -15.94 -79.55 -15.67
CA TYR A 749 -14.83 -78.59 -15.68
C TYR A 749 -13.67 -79.01 -14.77
N GLY A 750 -13.94 -79.81 -13.73
CA GLY A 750 -12.90 -80.32 -12.85
C GLY A 750 -13.44 -81.02 -11.62
N LEU A 751 -12.55 -81.39 -10.72
CA LEU A 751 -12.90 -81.97 -9.41
C LEU A 751 -13.31 -80.89 -8.42
N GLU A 752 -14.29 -81.18 -7.57
CA GLU A 752 -14.77 -80.22 -6.56
C GLU A 752 -13.68 -79.87 -5.53
N LYS A 753 -12.77 -80.82 -5.21
CA LYS A 753 -11.61 -80.57 -4.33
C LYS A 753 -10.71 -79.42 -4.81
N ASN A 754 -10.73 -79.12 -6.12
CA ASN A 754 -9.95 -78.06 -6.76
C ASN A 754 -10.84 -76.92 -7.27
N ARG A 755 -12.02 -76.69 -6.66
CA ARG A 755 -13.03 -75.75 -7.15
C ARG A 755 -12.48 -74.36 -7.44
N GLU A 756 -11.66 -73.80 -6.57
CA GLU A 756 -11.07 -72.47 -6.77
C GLU A 756 -10.19 -72.39 -8.02
N ILE A 757 -9.33 -73.40 -8.24
CA ILE A 757 -8.49 -73.52 -9.43
C ILE A 757 -9.36 -73.69 -10.68
N VAL A 758 -10.44 -74.47 -10.59
CA VAL A 758 -11.41 -74.67 -11.68
C VAL A 758 -12.09 -73.35 -12.04
N LEU A 759 -12.53 -72.57 -11.05
CA LEU A 759 -13.15 -71.27 -11.27
C LEU A 759 -12.17 -70.27 -11.89
N LEU A 760 -10.95 -70.19 -11.37
CA LEU A 760 -9.90 -69.32 -11.89
C LEU A 760 -9.55 -69.65 -13.34
N ASN A 761 -9.30 -70.92 -13.67
CA ASN A 761 -8.98 -71.36 -15.02
C ASN A 761 -10.16 -71.17 -15.99
N THR A 762 -11.39 -71.36 -15.51
CA THR A 762 -12.59 -71.11 -16.30
C THR A 762 -12.74 -69.63 -16.62
N ALA A 763 -12.54 -68.74 -15.64
CA ALA A 763 -12.54 -67.30 -15.84
C ALA A 763 -11.44 -66.84 -16.83
N LYS A 764 -10.20 -67.35 -16.69
CA LYS A 764 -9.09 -67.10 -17.63
C LYS A 764 -9.44 -67.52 -19.05
N ASN A 765 -9.96 -68.73 -19.22
CA ASN A 765 -10.34 -69.27 -20.53
C ASN A 765 -11.48 -68.47 -21.18
N TYR A 766 -12.46 -68.00 -20.40
CA TYR A 766 -13.51 -67.12 -20.92
C TYR A 766 -12.95 -65.79 -21.39
N TYR A 767 -12.03 -65.20 -20.61
CA TYR A 767 -11.41 -63.93 -20.99
C TYR A 767 -10.54 -64.04 -22.25
N GLN A 768 -9.76 -65.11 -22.40
CA GLN A 768 -8.93 -65.33 -23.58
C GLN A 768 -9.75 -65.32 -24.88
N ARG A 769 -11.00 -65.79 -24.82
CA ARG A 769 -11.94 -65.85 -25.95
C ARG A 769 -12.68 -64.53 -26.21
N LYS A 770 -12.52 -63.51 -25.37
CA LYS A 770 -13.13 -62.20 -25.60
C LYS A 770 -12.52 -61.54 -26.84
N PRO A 771 -13.32 -60.78 -27.61
CA PRO A 771 -12.82 -60.05 -28.76
C PRO A 771 -11.85 -58.93 -28.33
N LEU A 772 -11.03 -58.47 -29.29
CA LEU A 772 -9.92 -57.55 -29.03
C LEU A 772 -10.40 -56.19 -28.50
N ASP A 773 -11.54 -55.69 -29.00
CA ASP A 773 -12.16 -54.43 -28.57
C ASP A 773 -12.58 -54.45 -27.09
N GLU A 774 -13.15 -55.55 -26.60
CA GLU A 774 -13.45 -55.72 -25.17
C GLU A 774 -12.17 -55.76 -24.33
N LYS A 775 -11.13 -56.45 -24.81
CA LYS A 775 -9.83 -56.49 -24.12
C LYS A 775 -9.22 -55.08 -24.02
N ILE A 776 -9.31 -54.28 -25.09
CA ILE A 776 -8.86 -52.88 -25.12
C ILE A 776 -9.66 -52.03 -24.12
N LYS A 777 -10.99 -52.16 -24.06
CA LYS A 777 -11.81 -51.46 -23.05
C LYS A 777 -11.36 -51.75 -21.62
N HIS A 778 -11.00 -53.00 -21.31
CA HIS A 778 -10.46 -53.34 -20.00
C HIS A 778 -9.08 -52.73 -19.73
N ARG A 779 -8.25 -52.48 -20.76
CA ARG A 779 -6.96 -51.78 -20.63
C ARG A 779 -7.16 -50.29 -20.37
N ILE A 780 -8.09 -49.67 -21.10
CA ILE A 780 -8.51 -48.28 -20.85
C ILE A 780 -9.01 -48.14 -19.40
N GLU A 781 -9.83 -49.08 -18.94
CA GLU A 781 -10.31 -49.10 -17.55
C GLU A 781 -9.18 -49.25 -16.51
N ALA A 782 -8.15 -50.05 -16.80
CA ALA A 782 -6.98 -50.17 -15.92
C ALA A 782 -6.20 -48.84 -15.83
N LEU A 783 -6.00 -48.15 -16.96
CA LEU A 783 -5.39 -46.81 -16.97
C LEU A 783 -6.23 -45.79 -16.21
N LYS A 784 -7.56 -45.85 -16.34
CA LYS A 784 -8.48 -45.01 -15.55
C LYS A 784 -8.34 -45.23 -14.05
N ARG A 785 -8.16 -46.47 -13.61
CA ARG A 785 -7.94 -46.81 -12.19
C ARG A 785 -6.59 -46.35 -11.64
N ILE A 786 -5.59 -46.12 -12.50
CA ILE A 786 -4.26 -45.61 -12.10
C ILE A 786 -4.26 -44.09 -11.87
N LYS A 787 -5.26 -43.36 -12.38
CA LYS A 787 -5.27 -41.88 -12.38
C LYS A 787 -5.03 -41.25 -11.02
N TYR A 788 -5.69 -41.77 -10.00
CA TYR A 788 -5.60 -41.27 -8.63
C TYR A 788 -4.21 -41.51 -8.01
N PRO A 789 -3.69 -42.76 -7.98
CA PRO A 789 -2.32 -43.02 -7.52
C PRO A 789 -1.26 -42.15 -8.21
N CYS A 790 -1.29 -42.07 -9.54
CA CYS A 790 -0.30 -41.30 -10.28
C CYS A 790 -0.38 -39.81 -9.99
N LEU A 791 -1.58 -39.24 -9.86
CA LEU A 791 -1.72 -37.84 -9.49
C LEU A 791 -1.09 -37.58 -8.11
N LYS A 792 -1.47 -38.35 -7.08
CA LYS A 792 -1.00 -38.17 -5.71
C LYS A 792 0.52 -38.31 -5.59
N ILE A 793 1.11 -39.27 -6.31
CA ILE A 793 2.56 -39.51 -6.29
C ILE A 793 3.29 -38.41 -7.07
N PHE A 794 2.96 -38.20 -8.34
CA PHE A 794 3.75 -37.37 -9.26
C PHE A 794 3.42 -35.88 -9.22
N SER A 795 2.43 -35.46 -8.43
CA SER A 795 2.25 -34.04 -8.06
C SER A 795 3.36 -33.54 -7.13
N HIS A 796 3.99 -34.45 -6.37
CA HIS A 796 4.95 -34.10 -5.33
C HIS A 796 6.34 -34.73 -5.51
N TYR A 797 6.43 -35.83 -6.25
CA TYR A 797 7.67 -36.57 -6.44
C TYR A 797 7.98 -36.77 -7.92
N THR A 798 9.23 -36.55 -8.31
CA THR A 798 9.71 -36.95 -9.63
C THR A 798 10.10 -38.43 -9.64
N LEU A 799 10.13 -39.04 -10.82
CA LEU A 799 10.62 -40.41 -10.95
C LEU A 799 12.07 -40.55 -10.46
N GLU A 800 12.91 -39.54 -10.70
CA GLU A 800 14.30 -39.48 -10.26
C GLU A 800 14.42 -39.42 -8.72
N GLU A 801 13.58 -38.63 -8.04
CA GLU A 801 13.53 -38.62 -6.58
C GLU A 801 13.11 -39.99 -6.02
N LEU A 802 12.13 -40.64 -6.65
CA LEU A 802 11.64 -41.95 -6.24
C LEU A 802 12.64 -43.08 -6.49
N GLU A 803 13.60 -42.92 -7.40
CA GLU A 803 14.66 -43.92 -7.58
C GLU A 803 15.49 -44.10 -6.32
N THR A 804 15.67 -43.01 -5.57
CA THR A 804 16.37 -43.02 -4.29
C THR A 804 15.44 -43.40 -3.15
N LEU A 805 14.21 -42.87 -3.14
CA LEU A 805 13.27 -43.00 -2.01
C LEU A 805 12.44 -44.29 -2.01
N ASN A 806 12.19 -44.88 -3.19
CA ASN A 806 11.41 -46.10 -3.37
C ASN A 806 11.86 -46.89 -4.63
N PRO A 807 13.07 -47.45 -4.63
CA PRO A 807 13.65 -48.16 -5.79
C PRO A 807 12.84 -49.39 -6.23
N GLU A 808 12.17 -50.04 -5.27
CA GLU A 808 11.32 -51.22 -5.49
C GLU A 808 10.12 -50.91 -6.39
N PHE A 809 9.58 -49.68 -6.30
CA PHE A 809 8.54 -49.20 -7.18
C PHE A 809 9.09 -48.74 -8.54
N THR A 810 10.16 -47.94 -8.53
CA THR A 810 10.62 -47.24 -9.75
C THR A 810 11.17 -48.18 -10.80
N THR A 811 11.86 -49.25 -10.40
CA THR A 811 12.44 -50.24 -11.32
C THR A 811 11.38 -50.90 -12.22
N PRO A 812 10.32 -51.55 -11.68
CA PRO A 812 9.26 -52.10 -12.51
C PRO A 812 8.43 -51.00 -13.21
N PHE A 813 8.23 -49.84 -12.56
CA PHE A 813 7.46 -48.74 -13.16
C PHE A 813 8.09 -48.25 -14.47
N LYS A 814 9.42 -48.06 -14.52
CA LYS A 814 10.15 -47.64 -15.73
C LYS A 814 9.95 -48.60 -16.90
N GLU A 815 9.96 -49.91 -16.65
CA GLU A 815 9.72 -50.92 -17.69
C GLU A 815 8.27 -50.83 -18.22
N TYR A 816 7.29 -50.54 -17.36
CA TYR A 816 5.91 -50.29 -17.79
C TYR A 816 5.77 -49.02 -18.63
N LEU A 817 6.44 -47.93 -18.24
CA LEU A 817 6.46 -46.70 -19.04
C LEU A 817 7.01 -46.95 -20.45
N ARG A 818 8.13 -47.68 -20.56
CA ARG A 818 8.73 -48.03 -21.85
C ARG A 818 7.75 -48.76 -22.76
N ARG A 819 6.99 -49.72 -22.24
CA ARG A 819 5.99 -50.48 -23.01
C ARG A 819 4.79 -49.64 -23.41
N LEU A 820 4.28 -48.78 -22.52
CA LEU A 820 3.18 -47.88 -22.87
C LEU A 820 3.58 -46.87 -23.93
N GLU A 821 4.83 -46.40 -23.89
CA GLU A 821 5.41 -45.59 -24.95
C GLU A 821 5.43 -46.35 -26.29
N GLU A 822 5.84 -47.62 -26.31
CA GLU A 822 5.79 -48.48 -27.51
C GLU A 822 4.36 -48.64 -28.05
N TYR A 823 3.38 -48.90 -27.18
CA TYR A 823 1.97 -49.00 -27.60
C TYR A 823 1.43 -47.69 -28.17
N TYR A 824 1.82 -46.54 -27.63
CA TYR A 824 1.36 -45.26 -28.16
C TYR A 824 1.84 -45.02 -29.60
N PHE A 825 3.09 -45.34 -29.90
CA PHE A 825 3.68 -45.13 -31.22
C PHE A 825 3.35 -46.24 -32.23
N ASP A 826 2.84 -47.39 -31.79
CA ASP A 826 2.36 -48.44 -32.70
C ASP A 826 1.12 -47.95 -33.50
N PRO A 827 1.16 -47.90 -34.84
CA PRO A 827 0.04 -47.49 -35.68
C PRO A 827 -1.22 -48.36 -35.53
N GLN A 828 -1.07 -49.61 -35.07
CA GLN A 828 -2.18 -50.56 -34.90
C GLN A 828 -2.93 -50.39 -33.57
N THR A 829 -2.40 -49.58 -32.65
CA THR A 829 -3.05 -49.34 -31.36
C THR A 829 -4.30 -48.50 -31.51
N ASP A 830 -5.37 -48.92 -30.83
CA ASP A 830 -6.66 -48.26 -30.80
C ASP A 830 -6.58 -46.79 -30.36
N LYS A 831 -7.37 -45.93 -31.00
CA LYS A 831 -7.34 -44.48 -30.80
C LYS A 831 -7.75 -44.06 -29.40
N ASP A 832 -8.76 -44.71 -28.82
CA ASP A 832 -9.23 -44.39 -27.47
C ASP A 832 -8.21 -44.86 -26.44
N PHE A 833 -7.55 -45.99 -26.70
CA PHE A 833 -6.44 -46.44 -25.87
C PHE A 833 -5.23 -45.50 -25.93
N LYS A 834 -4.83 -45.02 -27.12
CA LYS A 834 -3.77 -44.00 -27.25
C LYS A 834 -4.09 -42.72 -26.48
N LYS A 835 -5.34 -42.27 -26.53
CA LYS A 835 -5.81 -41.08 -25.79
C LYS A 835 -5.66 -41.29 -24.28
N GLU A 836 -6.04 -42.46 -23.78
CA GLU A 836 -5.92 -42.79 -22.36
C GLU A 836 -4.45 -42.94 -21.92
N ILE A 837 -3.58 -43.47 -22.80
CA ILE A 837 -2.13 -43.52 -22.56
C ILE A 837 -1.56 -42.09 -22.41
N LEU A 838 -1.95 -41.15 -23.27
CA LEU A 838 -1.54 -39.74 -23.13
C LEU A 838 -2.04 -39.12 -21.82
N ASP A 839 -3.29 -39.39 -21.43
CA ASP A 839 -3.83 -38.91 -20.14
C ASP A 839 -3.01 -39.41 -18.95
N PHE A 840 -2.66 -40.70 -18.97
CA PHE A 840 -1.78 -41.30 -17.97
C PHE A 840 -0.40 -40.62 -17.95
N PHE A 841 0.26 -40.46 -19.09
CA PHE A 841 1.58 -39.81 -19.14
C PHE A 841 1.54 -38.36 -18.68
N GLY A 842 0.48 -37.60 -19.00
CA GLY A 842 0.34 -36.22 -18.54
C GLY A 842 0.33 -36.09 -17.02
N ARG A 843 -0.17 -37.10 -16.29
CA ARG A 843 -0.17 -37.17 -14.82
C ARG A 843 1.21 -37.41 -14.21
N LEU A 844 2.20 -37.81 -15.00
CA LEU A 844 3.59 -37.99 -14.53
C LEU A 844 4.37 -36.68 -14.43
N ASN A 845 3.77 -35.55 -14.85
CA ASN A 845 4.28 -34.21 -14.61
C ASN A 845 5.69 -34.03 -15.21
N ASP A 846 6.71 -33.76 -14.39
CA ASP A 846 8.11 -33.62 -14.81
C ASP A 846 8.74 -34.93 -15.35
N SER A 847 8.08 -36.07 -15.13
CA SER A 847 8.59 -37.40 -15.48
C SER A 847 8.09 -37.92 -16.83
N ILE A 848 7.55 -37.05 -17.70
CA ILE A 848 7.10 -37.41 -19.05
C ILE A 848 8.30 -37.82 -19.93
N PRO A 849 8.29 -39.02 -20.56
CA PRO A 849 9.37 -39.47 -21.44
C PRO A 849 9.62 -38.55 -22.63
N ALA A 850 10.90 -38.36 -23.00
CA ALA A 850 11.33 -37.44 -24.05
C ALA A 850 10.61 -37.64 -25.40
N LYS A 851 10.35 -38.90 -25.79
CA LYS A 851 9.67 -39.18 -27.08
C LYS A 851 8.24 -38.67 -27.12
N LEU A 852 7.55 -38.61 -25.98
CA LEU A 852 6.15 -38.17 -25.89
C LEU A 852 6.00 -36.66 -25.70
N GLN A 853 7.04 -35.94 -25.28
CA GLN A 853 6.97 -34.50 -25.02
C GLN A 853 6.49 -33.69 -26.23
N GLN A 854 6.87 -34.09 -27.45
CA GLN A 854 6.43 -33.44 -28.68
C GLN A 854 4.93 -33.61 -28.95
N GLU A 855 4.32 -34.67 -28.46
CA GLU A 855 2.89 -34.92 -28.63
C GLU A 855 2.07 -33.95 -27.76
N PHE A 856 2.55 -33.63 -26.56
CA PHE A 856 1.94 -32.61 -25.69
C PHE A 856 2.07 -31.20 -26.27
N ILE A 857 3.19 -30.87 -26.92
CA ILE A 857 3.38 -29.57 -27.60
C ILE A 857 2.36 -29.39 -28.75
N LYS A 858 2.01 -30.48 -29.44
CA LYS A 858 1.08 -30.47 -30.59
C LYS A 858 -0.41 -30.46 -30.19
N LEU A 859 -0.74 -30.66 -28.91
CA LEU A 859 -2.14 -30.73 -28.48
C LEU A 859 -2.88 -29.42 -28.79
N SER A 860 -4.02 -29.52 -29.48
CA SER A 860 -4.82 -28.34 -29.83
C SER A 860 -5.68 -27.87 -28.65
N PHE A 861 -5.66 -26.57 -28.34
CA PHE A 861 -6.40 -25.90 -27.26
C PHE A 861 -7.94 -25.86 -27.44
N LYS A 862 -8.51 -26.70 -28.31
CA LYS A 862 -9.92 -26.57 -28.77
C LYS A 862 -10.94 -27.33 -27.94
N LEU A 863 -10.55 -28.29 -27.09
CA LEU A 863 -11.48 -29.16 -26.35
C LEU A 863 -11.28 -29.05 -24.82
N PRO A 864 -12.36 -28.98 -24.01
CA PRO A 864 -12.27 -28.91 -22.53
C PRO A 864 -11.52 -30.08 -21.88
N SER A 865 -11.61 -31.27 -22.49
CA SER A 865 -10.85 -32.45 -22.03
C SER A 865 -9.33 -32.29 -22.17
N THR A 866 -8.88 -31.36 -23.01
CA THR A 866 -7.45 -31.08 -23.23
C THR A 866 -6.90 -30.12 -22.17
N ASP A 867 -7.73 -29.25 -21.59
CA ASP A 867 -7.31 -28.24 -20.61
C ASP A 867 -6.77 -28.90 -19.33
N PHE A 868 -7.44 -29.94 -18.88
CA PHE A 868 -7.01 -30.72 -17.72
C PHE A 868 -5.69 -31.45 -17.97
N LEU A 869 -5.54 -32.06 -19.15
CA LEU A 869 -4.30 -32.72 -19.53
C LEU A 869 -3.13 -31.73 -19.61
N LEU A 870 -3.37 -30.55 -20.18
CA LEU A 870 -2.38 -29.48 -20.28
C LEU A 870 -1.96 -28.96 -18.90
N SER A 871 -2.91 -28.80 -17.97
CA SER A 871 -2.60 -28.33 -16.61
C SER A 871 -1.61 -29.23 -15.87
N LYS A 872 -1.63 -30.53 -16.19
CA LYS A 872 -0.75 -31.53 -15.58
C LYS A 872 0.61 -31.62 -16.23
N CYS A 873 0.64 -31.56 -17.57
CA CYS A 873 1.90 -31.65 -18.29
C CYS A 873 2.78 -30.41 -18.13
N LEU A 874 2.22 -29.26 -17.76
CA LEU A 874 2.98 -28.05 -17.42
C LEU A 874 3.97 -28.28 -16.27
N GLY A 875 3.63 -29.17 -15.35
CA GLY A 875 4.50 -29.65 -14.30
C GLY A 875 5.16 -28.58 -13.46
N SER A 876 6.47 -28.69 -13.20
CA SER A 876 7.24 -27.67 -12.49
C SER A 876 7.53 -26.42 -13.32
N LEU A 877 7.27 -26.43 -14.63
CA LEU A 877 7.69 -25.41 -15.60
C LEU A 877 9.23 -25.29 -15.75
N GLU A 878 10.00 -26.29 -15.33
CA GLU A 878 11.47 -26.27 -15.46
C GLU A 878 11.95 -26.80 -16.82
N LYS A 879 11.23 -27.77 -17.40
CA LYS A 879 11.63 -28.47 -18.62
C LYS A 879 11.27 -27.67 -19.88
N ASP A 880 12.07 -27.80 -20.94
CA ASP A 880 11.91 -26.99 -22.16
C ASP A 880 10.57 -27.21 -22.88
N PHE A 881 10.06 -28.45 -22.89
CA PHE A 881 8.75 -28.73 -23.49
C PHE A 881 7.61 -28.07 -22.70
N GLN A 882 7.70 -28.00 -21.36
CA GLN A 882 6.73 -27.31 -20.50
C GLN A 882 6.73 -25.82 -20.78
N LYS A 883 7.92 -25.21 -20.87
CA LYS A 883 8.08 -23.79 -21.25
C LYS A 883 7.51 -23.51 -22.64
N THR A 884 7.68 -24.43 -23.58
CA THR A 884 7.14 -24.31 -24.94
C THR A 884 5.61 -24.37 -24.93
N ILE A 885 5.02 -25.31 -24.19
CA ILE A 885 3.56 -25.39 -24.00
C ILE A 885 3.05 -24.10 -23.36
N PHE A 886 3.70 -23.62 -22.29
CA PHE A 886 3.31 -22.39 -21.61
C PHE A 886 3.40 -21.16 -22.53
N LYS A 887 4.47 -21.01 -23.32
CA LYS A 887 4.60 -19.91 -24.31
C LYS A 887 3.49 -19.94 -25.38
N ASN A 888 2.96 -21.12 -25.69
CA ASN A 888 1.84 -21.26 -26.62
C ASN A 888 0.48 -20.92 -25.99
N LEU A 889 0.39 -20.82 -24.66
CA LEU A 889 -0.80 -20.37 -23.95
C LEU A 889 -0.90 -18.84 -24.04
N LYS A 890 -1.90 -18.34 -24.76
CA LYS A 890 -2.30 -16.94 -24.67
C LYS A 890 -3.11 -16.74 -23.40
N VAL A 891 -2.87 -15.66 -22.66
CA VAL A 891 -3.67 -15.32 -21.47
C VAL A 891 -5.10 -14.99 -21.91
N ASN A 892 -6.07 -15.79 -21.45
CA ASN A 892 -7.51 -15.62 -21.67
C ASN A 892 -8.27 -16.42 -20.61
N PRO A 893 -9.59 -16.20 -20.41
CA PRO A 893 -10.36 -16.87 -19.34
C PRO A 893 -10.24 -18.40 -19.34
N LYS A 894 -10.16 -19.03 -20.53
CA LYS A 894 -10.02 -20.48 -20.65
C LYS A 894 -8.66 -20.96 -20.15
N THR A 895 -7.58 -20.26 -20.50
CA THR A 895 -6.21 -20.63 -20.08
C THR A 895 -5.96 -20.35 -18.61
N LEU A 896 -6.72 -19.45 -17.96
CA LEU A 896 -6.66 -19.26 -16.50
C LEU A 896 -6.93 -20.57 -15.75
N SER A 897 -7.89 -21.37 -16.20
CA SER A 897 -8.19 -22.68 -15.58
C SER A 897 -7.01 -23.66 -15.63
N ILE A 898 -6.23 -23.62 -16.70
CA ILE A 898 -5.04 -24.47 -16.91
C ILE A 898 -3.94 -24.03 -15.93
N VAL A 899 -3.69 -22.73 -15.85
CA VAL A 899 -2.65 -22.14 -14.98
C VAL A 899 -3.04 -22.25 -13.50
N ALA A 900 -4.32 -22.06 -13.16
CA ALA A 900 -4.86 -22.24 -11.81
C ALA A 900 -4.58 -23.65 -11.31
N ARG A 901 -4.99 -24.66 -12.07
CA ARG A 901 -4.76 -26.07 -11.74
C ARG A 901 -3.28 -26.41 -11.64
N ALA A 902 -2.47 -25.98 -12.61
CA ALA A 902 -1.02 -26.21 -12.58
C ALA A 902 -0.36 -25.64 -11.31
N SER A 903 -0.81 -24.46 -10.86
CA SER A 903 -0.33 -23.79 -9.64
C SER A 903 -0.61 -24.57 -8.35
N TRP A 904 -1.67 -25.38 -8.34
CA TRP A 904 -2.03 -26.21 -7.19
C TRP A 904 -1.60 -27.69 -7.34
N ILE A 905 -1.27 -28.15 -8.55
CA ILE A 905 -0.81 -29.53 -8.79
C ILE A 905 0.68 -29.70 -8.43
N ASN A 906 1.54 -28.76 -8.83
CA ASN A 906 2.99 -28.87 -8.57
C ASN A 906 3.48 -27.65 -7.78
N GLU A 907 4.08 -27.90 -6.61
CA GLU A 907 4.54 -26.85 -5.69
C GLU A 907 5.56 -25.88 -6.32
N LYS A 908 6.33 -26.33 -7.32
CA LYS A 908 7.35 -25.52 -8.00
C LYS A 908 6.78 -24.69 -9.15
N PHE A 909 5.61 -25.05 -9.68
CA PHE A 909 5.04 -24.40 -10.87
C PHE A 909 4.90 -22.89 -10.69
N LEU A 910 4.20 -22.46 -9.64
CA LEU A 910 3.91 -21.04 -9.41
C LEU A 910 5.21 -20.24 -9.20
N LYS A 911 6.17 -20.79 -8.46
CA LYS A 911 7.49 -20.18 -8.28
C LYS A 911 8.18 -19.93 -9.61
N ASN A 912 8.18 -20.95 -10.46
CA ASN A 912 8.85 -20.90 -11.76
C ASN A 912 8.09 -20.04 -12.76
N LEU A 913 6.75 -20.00 -12.68
CA LEU A 913 5.91 -19.05 -13.42
C LEU A 913 6.35 -17.61 -13.08
N MET A 914 6.36 -17.27 -11.79
CA MET A 914 6.73 -15.93 -11.31
C MET A 914 8.17 -15.53 -11.66
N ALA A 915 9.09 -16.49 -11.78
CA ALA A 915 10.47 -16.25 -12.17
C ALA A 915 10.67 -16.11 -13.69
N GLN A 916 9.80 -16.71 -14.51
CA GLN A 916 9.95 -16.78 -15.96
C GLN A 916 9.12 -15.75 -16.74
N THR A 917 8.13 -15.13 -16.10
CA THR A 917 7.30 -14.08 -16.71
C THR A 917 7.78 -12.68 -16.30
N SER A 918 7.63 -11.69 -17.18
CA SER A 918 7.83 -10.28 -16.82
C SER A 918 6.71 -9.78 -15.89
N LEU A 919 6.93 -8.62 -15.24
CA LEU A 919 5.89 -7.96 -14.44
C LEU A 919 4.64 -7.67 -15.29
N GLU A 920 4.83 -7.16 -16.50
CA GLU A 920 3.74 -6.89 -17.46
C GLU A 920 2.89 -8.15 -17.77
N GLN A 921 3.54 -9.31 -17.93
CA GLN A 921 2.81 -10.57 -18.14
C GLN A 921 2.05 -11.01 -16.88
N GLN A 922 2.61 -10.78 -15.69
CA GLN A 922 1.92 -11.07 -14.42
C GLN A 922 0.73 -10.14 -14.20
N GLU A 923 0.84 -8.88 -14.63
CA GLU A 923 -0.25 -7.90 -14.61
C GLU A 923 -1.37 -8.28 -15.60
N ASP A 924 -1.04 -8.78 -16.80
CA ASP A 924 -2.05 -9.29 -17.76
C ASP A 924 -2.84 -10.48 -17.16
N PHE A 925 -2.19 -11.38 -16.41
CA PHE A 925 -2.92 -12.41 -15.65
C PHE A 925 -3.91 -11.81 -14.64
N LEU A 926 -3.48 -10.80 -13.88
CA LEU A 926 -4.33 -10.14 -12.88
C LEU A 926 -5.48 -9.37 -13.52
N GLU A 927 -5.25 -8.70 -14.65
CA GLU A 927 -6.30 -8.01 -15.40
C GLU A 927 -7.36 -9.00 -15.88
N ARG A 928 -6.96 -10.15 -16.44
CA ARG A 928 -7.91 -11.20 -16.84
C ARG A 928 -8.64 -11.85 -15.67
N ILE A 929 -7.98 -12.02 -14.52
CA ILE A 929 -8.64 -12.45 -13.28
C ILE A 929 -9.72 -11.43 -12.91
N GLU A 930 -9.40 -10.13 -12.87
CA GLU A 930 -10.34 -9.06 -12.52
C GLU A 930 -11.55 -9.03 -13.47
N GLU A 931 -11.32 -9.18 -14.78
CA GLU A 931 -12.40 -9.29 -15.78
C GLU A 931 -13.35 -10.47 -15.50
N CYS A 932 -12.80 -11.64 -15.15
CA CYS A 932 -13.60 -12.83 -14.83
C CYS A 932 -14.39 -12.67 -13.53
N LEU A 933 -13.85 -11.93 -12.55
CA LEU A 933 -14.52 -11.71 -11.27
C LEU A 933 -15.64 -10.66 -11.36
N LYS A 934 -15.54 -9.68 -12.26
CA LYS A 934 -16.58 -8.66 -12.48
C LYS A 934 -17.88 -9.24 -13.05
N ASN A 935 -17.79 -10.22 -13.95
CA ASN A 935 -18.91 -10.85 -14.62
C ASN A 935 -18.93 -12.36 -14.34
N PRO A 936 -19.62 -12.83 -13.30
CA PRO A 936 -19.59 -14.23 -12.88
C PRO A 936 -20.36 -15.11 -13.86
N GLU A 937 -19.74 -15.47 -14.99
CA GLU A 937 -20.09 -16.70 -15.68
C GLU A 937 -19.52 -17.89 -14.87
N PRO A 938 -20.34 -18.88 -14.48
CA PRO A 938 -19.92 -19.96 -13.59
C PRO A 938 -18.69 -20.75 -14.06
N LEU A 939 -18.43 -20.78 -15.38
CA LEU A 939 -17.42 -21.66 -15.98
C LEU A 939 -15.97 -21.27 -15.64
N TYR A 940 -15.67 -19.97 -15.50
CA TYR A 940 -14.30 -19.47 -15.27
C TYR A 940 -14.11 -18.74 -13.95
N PHE A 941 -15.20 -18.36 -13.28
CA PHE A 941 -15.16 -17.64 -12.01
C PHE A 941 -14.40 -18.42 -10.93
N SER A 942 -14.68 -19.72 -10.78
CA SER A 942 -13.99 -20.59 -9.81
C SER A 942 -12.48 -20.67 -10.09
N SER A 943 -12.09 -20.81 -11.36
CA SER A 943 -10.68 -20.84 -11.76
C SER A 943 -9.95 -19.52 -11.57
N ALA A 944 -10.62 -18.39 -11.81
CA ALA A 944 -10.07 -17.07 -11.53
C ALA A 944 -9.83 -16.89 -10.03
N CYS A 945 -10.78 -17.31 -9.19
CA CYS A 945 -10.63 -17.34 -7.74
C CYS A 945 -9.44 -18.21 -7.29
N GLU A 946 -9.28 -19.40 -7.85
CA GLU A 946 -8.17 -20.32 -7.54
C GLU A 946 -6.80 -19.76 -7.93
N LEU A 947 -6.71 -19.12 -9.10
CA LEU A 947 -5.48 -18.49 -9.56
C LEU A 947 -5.14 -17.25 -8.73
N LEU A 948 -6.15 -16.45 -8.35
CA LEU A 948 -5.95 -15.32 -7.45
C LEU A 948 -5.44 -15.79 -6.08
N LEU A 949 -6.03 -16.87 -5.54
CA LEU A 949 -5.56 -17.47 -4.30
C LEU A 949 -4.10 -17.92 -4.41
N ALA A 950 -3.71 -18.51 -5.54
CA ALA A 950 -2.32 -18.88 -5.79
C ALA A 950 -1.40 -17.64 -5.84
N PHE A 951 -1.76 -16.59 -6.58
CA PHE A 951 -0.97 -15.35 -6.71
C PHE A 951 -0.75 -14.66 -5.35
N LEU A 952 -1.73 -14.73 -4.45
CA LEU A 952 -1.60 -14.20 -3.09
C LEU A 952 -0.45 -14.84 -2.31
N SER A 953 -0.01 -16.06 -2.64
CA SER A 953 1.19 -16.69 -2.03
C SER A 953 2.48 -15.91 -2.29
N TYR A 954 2.53 -15.08 -3.33
CA TYR A 954 3.71 -14.31 -3.74
C TYR A 954 3.65 -12.82 -3.39
N ARG A 955 2.54 -12.33 -2.82
CA ARG A 955 2.32 -10.89 -2.59
C ARG A 955 3.40 -10.20 -1.74
N ASN A 956 3.98 -10.91 -0.77
CA ASN A 956 5.07 -10.37 0.05
C ASN A 956 6.38 -10.26 -0.73
N ALA A 957 6.68 -11.22 -1.61
CA ALA A 957 7.90 -11.23 -2.42
C ALA A 957 7.79 -10.33 -3.66
N LYS A 958 6.57 -10.07 -4.14
CA LYS A 958 6.25 -9.32 -5.35
C LYS A 958 5.18 -8.25 -5.06
N ARG A 959 5.51 -7.29 -4.20
CA ARG A 959 4.61 -6.17 -3.84
C ARG A 959 4.20 -5.31 -5.04
N GLU A 960 5.02 -5.27 -6.08
CA GLU A 960 4.74 -4.58 -7.36
C GLU A 960 3.47 -5.07 -8.06
N LEU A 961 2.96 -6.28 -7.75
CA LEU A 961 1.69 -6.77 -8.29
C LEU A 961 0.47 -6.07 -7.67
N GLU A 962 0.67 -5.29 -6.61
CA GLU A 962 -0.35 -4.54 -5.88
C GLU A 962 -1.45 -5.39 -5.23
N LEU A 963 -1.15 -6.65 -4.91
CA LEU A 963 -2.01 -7.56 -4.12
C LEU A 963 -1.90 -7.30 -2.60
N ILE A 964 -1.89 -6.02 -2.24
CA ILE A 964 -1.75 -5.50 -0.87
C ILE A 964 -3.03 -4.73 -0.49
N PRO A 965 -3.48 -4.78 0.78
CA PRO A 965 -4.73 -4.17 1.21
C PRO A 965 -4.85 -2.67 0.89
N GLU A 966 -3.75 -1.94 0.79
CA GLU A 966 -3.75 -0.51 0.50
C GLU A 966 -3.91 -0.13 -0.98
N SER A 967 -3.96 -1.12 -1.89
CA SER A 967 -4.10 -0.92 -3.33
C SER A 967 -5.57 -0.86 -3.78
N GLU A 968 -5.87 0.06 -4.71
CA GLU A 968 -7.15 0.14 -5.40
C GLU A 968 -7.48 -1.14 -6.19
N LYS A 969 -6.45 -1.83 -6.74
CA LYS A 969 -6.63 -3.12 -7.42
C LYS A 969 -7.16 -4.18 -6.46
N THR A 970 -6.55 -4.29 -5.28
CA THR A 970 -6.99 -5.24 -4.24
C THR A 970 -8.40 -4.93 -3.75
N MET A 971 -8.76 -3.65 -3.60
CA MET A 971 -10.11 -3.24 -3.22
C MET A 971 -11.16 -3.60 -4.28
N ARG A 972 -10.86 -3.44 -5.58
CA ARG A 972 -11.73 -3.88 -6.68
C ARG A 972 -11.92 -5.39 -6.72
N LEU A 973 -10.85 -6.15 -6.48
CA LEU A 973 -10.93 -7.62 -6.38
C LEU A 973 -11.81 -8.03 -5.19
N LEU A 974 -11.59 -7.40 -4.03
CA LEU A 974 -12.36 -7.67 -2.81
C LEU A 974 -13.85 -7.37 -2.99
N ASP A 975 -14.20 -6.25 -3.60
CA ASP A 975 -15.57 -5.88 -3.95
C ASP A 975 -16.24 -6.92 -4.87
N SER A 976 -15.49 -7.47 -5.82
CA SER A 976 -15.99 -8.54 -6.71
C SER A 976 -16.26 -9.84 -5.95
N ILE A 977 -15.42 -10.19 -4.96
CA ILE A 977 -15.64 -11.35 -4.10
C ILE A 977 -16.88 -11.17 -3.24
N ASP A 978 -17.08 -10.00 -2.64
CA ASP A 978 -18.26 -9.73 -1.81
C ASP A 978 -19.55 -9.77 -2.60
N LYS A 979 -19.56 -9.18 -3.79
CA LYS A 979 -20.70 -9.28 -4.72
C LYS A 979 -21.02 -10.73 -5.07
N ALA A 980 -20.02 -11.61 -5.15
CA ALA A 980 -20.24 -13.03 -5.39
C ALA A 980 -20.80 -13.77 -4.16
N ILE A 981 -20.35 -13.39 -2.95
CA ILE A 981 -20.88 -13.88 -1.68
C ILE A 981 -22.35 -13.45 -1.49
N GLU A 982 -22.66 -12.17 -1.70
CA GLU A 982 -24.02 -11.61 -1.60
C GLU A 982 -25.00 -12.27 -2.59
N LYS A 983 -24.52 -12.64 -3.78
CA LYS A 983 -25.32 -13.33 -4.81
C LYS A 983 -25.40 -14.85 -4.62
N GLU A 984 -24.78 -15.40 -3.57
CA GLU A 984 -24.70 -16.84 -3.33
C GLU A 984 -24.17 -17.63 -4.55
N THR A 985 -23.13 -17.09 -5.20
CA THR A 985 -22.59 -17.66 -6.45
C THR A 985 -22.09 -19.08 -6.22
N GLU A 986 -22.53 -20.04 -7.05
CA GLU A 986 -22.09 -21.44 -6.97
C GLU A 986 -20.58 -21.55 -7.28
N ILE A 987 -19.82 -22.17 -6.37
CA ILE A 987 -18.38 -22.41 -6.52
C ILE A 987 -18.10 -23.91 -6.61
N LYS A 988 -17.44 -24.32 -7.69
CA LYS A 988 -16.88 -25.66 -7.85
C LYS A 988 -15.37 -25.53 -7.84
N SER A 989 -14.80 -25.60 -6.64
CA SER A 989 -13.35 -25.45 -6.51
C SER A 989 -12.63 -26.79 -6.67
N PHE A 990 -11.59 -26.78 -7.49
CA PHE A 990 -10.54 -27.79 -7.56
C PHE A 990 -9.70 -27.85 -6.27
N VAL A 991 -9.62 -26.76 -5.50
CA VAL A 991 -8.80 -26.67 -4.28
C VAL A 991 -9.67 -26.94 -3.06
N LYS A 992 -9.29 -27.97 -2.28
CA LYS A 992 -10.02 -28.35 -1.07
C LYS A 992 -9.57 -27.52 0.13
N LEU A 993 -10.48 -26.70 0.63
CA LEU A 993 -10.26 -25.79 1.76
C LEU A 993 -11.08 -26.26 2.97
N GLU A 994 -10.42 -26.37 4.12
CA GLU A 994 -11.08 -26.59 5.41
C GLU A 994 -10.97 -25.35 6.29
N LEU A 995 -12.10 -24.96 6.89
CA LEU A 995 -12.20 -23.87 7.84
C LEU A 995 -12.15 -24.44 9.26
N LYS A 996 -11.22 -23.97 10.08
CA LYS A 996 -11.14 -24.37 11.49
C LYS A 996 -12.24 -23.75 12.36
N ASN A 997 -12.92 -22.71 11.88
CA ASN A 997 -13.93 -21.97 12.64
C ASN A 997 -15.31 -22.09 11.96
N GLN A 998 -16.33 -22.48 12.73
CA GLN A 998 -17.68 -22.80 12.22
C GLN A 998 -18.57 -21.57 11.98
N SER A 999 -18.11 -20.37 12.33
CA SER A 999 -18.94 -19.16 12.27
C SER A 999 -19.30 -18.70 10.85
N PHE A 1000 -18.67 -19.23 9.80
CA PHE A 1000 -18.87 -18.79 8.40
C PHE A 1000 -19.40 -19.90 7.48
N ASN A 1001 -20.11 -20.90 8.02
CA ASN A 1001 -20.52 -22.11 7.28
C ASN A 1001 -21.39 -21.84 6.03
N ASN A 1002 -21.97 -20.65 5.89
CA ASN A 1002 -22.84 -20.29 4.76
C ASN A 1002 -22.09 -19.67 3.56
N ILE A 1003 -20.81 -19.35 3.71
CA ILE A 1003 -19.98 -18.77 2.64
C ILE A 1003 -19.10 -19.88 2.03
N PRO A 1004 -19.04 -20.01 0.69
CA PRO A 1004 -18.12 -20.96 0.06
C PRO A 1004 -16.67 -20.76 0.55
N PRO A 1005 -15.96 -21.83 0.99
CA PRO A 1005 -14.63 -21.70 1.60
C PRO A 1005 -13.60 -20.92 0.77
N LEU A 1006 -13.65 -21.03 -0.57
CA LEU A 1006 -12.76 -20.30 -1.47
C LEU A 1006 -13.00 -18.78 -1.44
N LEU A 1007 -14.26 -18.34 -1.42
CA LEU A 1007 -14.59 -16.91 -1.37
C LEU A 1007 -14.23 -16.32 -0.02
N LEU A 1008 -14.51 -17.04 1.06
CA LEU A 1008 -14.10 -16.62 2.41
C LEU A 1008 -12.58 -16.50 2.51
N ALA A 1009 -11.84 -17.47 1.95
CA ALA A 1009 -10.37 -17.41 1.94
C ALA A 1009 -9.86 -16.18 1.18
N LEU A 1010 -10.37 -15.92 -0.02
CA LEU A 1010 -9.99 -14.76 -0.81
C LEU A 1010 -10.31 -13.45 -0.09
N HIS A 1011 -11.50 -13.32 0.50
CA HIS A 1011 -11.88 -12.14 1.27
C HIS A 1011 -10.87 -11.83 2.38
N LEU A 1012 -10.54 -12.83 3.20
CA LEU A 1012 -9.63 -12.71 4.33
C LEU A 1012 -8.18 -12.44 3.91
N TYR A 1013 -7.67 -13.16 2.90
CA TYR A 1013 -6.32 -12.92 2.39
C TYR A 1013 -6.20 -11.53 1.76
N LEU A 1014 -7.14 -11.10 0.90
CA LEU A 1014 -7.11 -9.77 0.28
C LEU A 1014 -7.18 -8.65 1.32
N ARG A 1015 -7.95 -8.84 2.40
CA ARG A 1015 -7.98 -7.94 3.56
C ARG A 1015 -6.66 -7.88 4.34
N GLY A 1016 -5.91 -8.98 4.35
CA GLY A 1016 -4.75 -9.13 5.23
C GLY A 1016 -5.11 -9.51 6.66
N ASP A 1017 -6.33 -10.02 6.89
CA ASP A 1017 -6.85 -10.39 8.21
C ASP A 1017 -7.10 -11.90 8.30
N LEU A 1018 -6.36 -12.59 9.17
CA LEU A 1018 -6.60 -13.99 9.53
C LEU A 1018 -6.84 -14.16 11.04
N GLU A 1019 -7.10 -13.08 11.80
CA GLU A 1019 -7.31 -13.16 13.25
C GLU A 1019 -8.61 -13.91 13.57
N GLY A 1020 -8.54 -15.25 13.62
CA GLY A 1020 -9.61 -16.13 14.09
C GLY A 1020 -10.16 -17.15 13.09
N VAL A 1021 -9.71 -17.14 11.82
CA VAL A 1021 -10.14 -18.11 10.81
C VAL A 1021 -8.92 -18.89 10.32
N GLY A 1022 -8.69 -20.06 10.93
CA GLY A 1022 -7.65 -20.97 10.46
C GLY A 1022 -8.09 -21.65 9.17
N ILE A 1023 -7.54 -21.22 8.03
CA ILE A 1023 -7.81 -21.84 6.72
C ILE A 1023 -6.70 -22.84 6.41
N GLU A 1024 -7.07 -24.08 6.12
CA GLU A 1024 -6.14 -25.13 5.72
C GLU A 1024 -6.46 -25.65 4.32
N ILE A 1025 -5.46 -25.69 3.45
CA ILE A 1025 -5.56 -26.28 2.11
C ILE A 1025 -5.20 -27.77 2.22
N LYS A 1026 -6.19 -28.65 2.11
CA LYS A 1026 -6.03 -30.11 2.32
C LYS A 1026 -5.54 -30.86 1.08
N GLY A 1027 -5.75 -30.29 -0.10
CA GLY A 1027 -5.39 -30.94 -1.36
C GLY A 1027 -6.23 -30.43 -2.53
N THR A 1028 -6.32 -31.26 -3.56
CA THR A 1028 -7.13 -31.00 -4.75
C THR A 1028 -8.21 -32.06 -4.91
N GLU A 1029 -9.38 -31.67 -5.39
CA GLU A 1029 -10.47 -32.59 -5.75
C GLU A 1029 -10.43 -32.85 -7.26
N GLU A 1030 -10.32 -34.12 -7.64
CA GLU A 1030 -10.75 -34.58 -8.98
C GLU A 1030 -12.18 -35.07 -8.81
N ASP A 1031 -13.08 -34.76 -9.75
CA ASP A 1031 -14.39 -35.43 -9.84
C ASP A 1031 -14.13 -36.95 -9.81
N GLU A 1032 -14.48 -37.60 -8.69
CA GLU A 1032 -14.21 -39.02 -8.39
C GLU A 1032 -14.73 -39.98 -9.46
#